data_AF-A0A098S6K5-F1
#
_entry.id   AF-A0A098S6K5-F1
#
_cell.length_a   1.000
_cell.length_b   1.000
_cell.length_c   1.000
_cell.angle_alpha   90.00
_cell.angle_beta   90.00
_cell.angle_gamma   90.00
#
_symmetry.space_group_name_H-M   'P 1'
#
loop_
_entity.id
_entity.type
_entity.pdbx_description
1 polymer ?
#
loop_
_entity_poly.entity_id
_entity_poly.type
_entity_poly.pdbx_seq_one_letter_code
_entity_poly.pdbx_strand_id
1 'polypeptide(L)'
;MQESKTGTTTDLEGKALLHFPKGGPIRDQLTLSYVGYRDTIIQVQPSDQELRIGLQPKPVLLEAAEIKGQAENLSAEEIVRNAIKSIRKNYSRDAVQLHTFYRESFSEGGQLATVDEAIADIYYTPYPRRWFTRRSFRHYYDGAYEGRADNRFANHFVLLSNPMYFKYYNTVKDQCKMLGVRLSDNSSTEDLHPHVQGGPLALLSQDKVKYRSDFMDPTMRDKYAYAKSSAVMFNGHPCYAITFKPLPGEDPIFQGWHQRMKDPIFSGIIYVDIESFAVVAIRCQLSPLARFDNYKRHRAWQVFPDRSTLAIDYQKQNGRWFLKNIKTEQHISRAEFLSPGQPVFQRLSHNYRLTRQLWVQGIEPDASPFDEADDQLLHDQRDARLATFPFEYKDSLWQAFEQTARYPELSAGDVQSLERKGPLHQQWSRWFVKEEMLPPVANAQADTLLLPDGRLIADPYRWMERRDNQTQAYINTENCYFFNEYIPWKRQQFSAFRKMLMTLGRCDTNSTPPRHPYVYRDNRGLFLTDSTGSEPRMLLSFTTDLPDGKSLRSYQPSPEYGSLAFTLSNGDAYARAGRVKTFASNRVDSLSDQLYEMEWLSENTLVYTVVNESKRAYACYAYQPQHGDRRLLFEATDPEFELELYEVQGTLLLSCLNSNGNELFRIKEGTAGVELLRLHGTDWYSTDFYFDEDLYYLAARDTAFQSCILKTDGHSDQILWTAPPTVALDEVRATADYLLVKAIDRAKVKLYLLSKNGALQDSLSLPELHGSVQLDKVTDYASNTCQYYFESPNQPFTQYTINLTTRQLTEQPIDCLRNPPEAAYETTLYKVPAEDGEWVPLRLSYRSDFKNVKATKGVLLSVYGAYGAFSEANFDEYERLLMDEGYVVAQASVRGSRAKGWQWYRAGRGANKTVGISDYLACATYVREELQLSKTFAYGQSAGGLIAAATLNEHPQLFDAAILDYPFLDALGISLDSLLPLTSLEYPEWGYPDRPAELQALQAYSPYQNIKVQAYPPILMLGGLYDLQTPYWQIMKAAARYRALQTNDAPVLLHLGRNYHPGNIPYRTRIREMTYQYLFLEHVLSHEQ
;
A
#
# COMPACT_ATOMS: atom_id res chain seq x y z
N MET A 1 40.05 -13.93 -21.44
CA MET A 1 40.29 -13.00 -22.57
C MET A 1 41.58 -12.25 -22.30
N GLN A 2 42.51 -12.23 -23.27
CA GLN A 2 43.82 -11.56 -23.19
C GLN A 2 43.66 -10.05 -22.92
N GLU A 3 44.53 -9.51 -22.07
CA GLU A 3 44.63 -8.08 -21.77
C GLU A 3 44.97 -7.27 -23.03
N SER A 4 44.06 -6.41 -23.49
CA SER A 4 44.35 -5.38 -24.51
C SER A 4 44.91 -4.12 -23.82
N LYS A 5 46.21 -4.08 -23.54
CA LYS A 5 46.86 -2.88 -22.98
C LYS A 5 47.24 -1.91 -24.10
N THR A 6 46.57 -0.75 -24.14
CA THR A 6 47.06 0.45 -24.85
C THR A 6 48.30 0.96 -24.12
N GLY A 7 49.40 1.20 -24.84
CA GLY A 7 50.67 1.66 -24.27
C GLY A 7 51.05 3.06 -24.76
N THR A 8 51.67 3.85 -23.88
CA THR A 8 52.19 5.19 -24.18
C THR A 8 53.65 5.33 -23.78
N THR A 9 54.47 5.91 -24.65
CA THR A 9 55.80 6.44 -24.31
C THR A 9 55.85 7.93 -24.61
N THR A 10 56.40 8.72 -23.68
CA THR A 10 56.47 10.18 -23.79
C THR A 10 57.86 10.66 -23.37
N ASP A 11 58.42 11.62 -24.11
CA ASP A 11 59.68 12.27 -23.77
C ASP A 11 59.47 13.65 -23.11
N LEU A 12 60.55 14.22 -22.58
CA LEU A 12 60.54 15.55 -21.93
C LEU A 12 60.31 16.70 -22.92
N GLU A 13 60.31 16.42 -24.22
CA GLU A 13 60.12 17.40 -25.30
C GLU A 13 58.66 17.46 -25.76
N GLY A 14 57.76 16.73 -25.09
CA GLY A 14 56.32 16.77 -25.36
C GLY A 14 55.91 15.96 -26.59
N LYS A 15 56.72 14.98 -27.01
CA LYS A 15 56.35 14.00 -28.03
C LYS A 15 55.88 12.72 -27.35
N ALA A 16 54.74 12.21 -27.81
CA ALA A 16 54.16 10.97 -27.34
C ALA A 16 53.90 10.01 -28.50
N LEU A 17 54.18 8.73 -28.28
CA LEU A 17 53.81 7.62 -29.16
C LEU A 17 52.74 6.77 -28.48
N LEU A 18 51.60 6.62 -29.16
CA LEU A 18 50.48 5.79 -28.75
C LEU A 18 50.44 4.52 -29.60
N HIS A 19 50.40 3.35 -28.96
CA HIS A 19 50.25 2.06 -29.64
C HIS A 19 48.85 1.49 -29.44
N PHE A 20 48.20 1.09 -30.54
CA PHE A 20 46.87 0.49 -30.53
C PHE A 20 46.91 -1.03 -30.83
N PRO A 21 46.13 -1.86 -30.11
CA PRO A 21 46.08 -3.30 -30.36
C PRO A 21 45.34 -3.61 -31.67
N LYS A 22 45.83 -4.62 -32.39
CA LYS A 22 45.28 -5.04 -33.69
C LYS A 22 43.88 -5.65 -33.50
N GLY A 23 42.84 -4.97 -33.97
CA GLY A 23 41.44 -5.44 -33.93
C GLY A 23 40.62 -5.02 -32.69
N GLY A 24 41.06 -4.06 -31.88
CA GLY A 24 40.27 -3.51 -30.76
C GLY A 24 39.23 -2.47 -31.18
N PRO A 25 38.23 -2.13 -30.33
CA PRO A 25 37.19 -1.15 -30.65
C PRO A 25 37.76 0.26 -30.52
N ILE A 26 38.30 0.80 -31.61
CA ILE A 26 38.73 2.20 -31.65
C ILE A 26 37.47 3.05 -31.88
N ARG A 27 37.11 3.87 -30.87
CA ARG A 27 36.12 4.95 -31.04
C ARG A 27 36.79 6.08 -31.81
N ASP A 28 36.06 6.68 -32.75
CA ASP A 28 36.52 7.59 -33.82
C ASP A 28 37.39 8.79 -33.37
N GLN A 29 37.44 9.11 -32.07
CA GLN A 29 38.01 10.35 -31.53
C GLN A 29 38.90 10.13 -30.30
N LEU A 30 40.10 10.68 -30.34
CA LEU A 30 41.02 10.80 -29.19
C LEU A 30 41.04 12.26 -28.70
N THR A 31 40.69 12.47 -27.43
CA THR A 31 40.78 13.80 -26.80
C THR A 31 42.12 13.94 -26.06
N LEU A 32 42.90 14.94 -26.42
CA LEU A 32 44.14 15.30 -25.75
C LEU A 32 43.89 16.49 -24.81
N SER A 33 44.10 16.26 -23.53
CA SER A 33 43.96 17.26 -22.47
C SER A 33 45.32 17.49 -21.80
N TYR A 34 45.72 18.76 -21.68
CA TYR A 34 46.90 19.16 -20.91
C TYR A 34 46.47 20.21 -19.89
N VAL A 35 47.03 20.12 -18.68
CA VAL A 35 46.68 21.04 -17.59
C VAL A 35 46.99 22.49 -18.01
N GLY A 36 45.94 23.30 -18.16
CA GLY A 36 46.04 24.72 -18.51
C GLY A 36 45.66 25.09 -19.96
N TYR A 37 45.21 24.15 -20.79
CA TYR A 37 44.85 24.42 -22.20
C TYR A 37 43.53 23.77 -22.62
N ARG A 38 42.98 24.20 -23.76
CA ARG A 38 41.72 23.71 -24.32
C ARG A 38 41.90 22.30 -24.89
N ASP A 39 40.98 21.40 -24.57
CA ASP A 39 40.98 20.04 -25.10
C ASP A 39 41.00 20.06 -26.63
N THR A 40 41.86 19.25 -27.22
CA THR A 40 41.96 19.08 -28.67
C THR A 40 41.58 17.66 -29.05
N ILE A 41 40.63 17.54 -29.98
CA ILE A 41 40.13 16.25 -30.46
C ILE A 41 40.81 15.90 -31.78
N ILE A 42 41.38 14.71 -31.86
CA ILE A 42 41.99 14.15 -33.07
C ILE A 42 41.19 12.93 -33.51
N GLN A 43 40.89 12.82 -34.81
CA GLN A 43 40.24 11.63 -35.37
C GLN A 43 41.28 10.52 -35.54
N VAL A 44 40.96 9.30 -35.10
CA VAL A 44 41.85 8.13 -35.24
C VAL A 44 41.21 7.14 -36.20
N GLN A 45 41.94 6.73 -37.24
CA GLN A 45 41.41 5.81 -38.24
C GLN A 45 41.58 4.35 -37.77
N PRO A 46 40.66 3.43 -38.10
CA PRO A 46 40.73 2.02 -37.69
C PRO A 46 42.00 1.27 -38.14
N SER A 47 42.72 1.80 -39.13
CA SER A 47 43.97 1.24 -39.66
C SER A 47 45.24 1.66 -38.91
N ASP A 48 45.15 2.62 -37.98
CA ASP A 48 46.33 3.18 -37.31
C ASP A 48 46.82 2.23 -36.20
N GLN A 49 48.01 1.63 -36.40
CA GLN A 49 48.66 0.81 -35.37
C GLN A 49 49.48 1.66 -34.37
N GLU A 50 49.90 2.84 -34.80
CA GLU A 50 50.70 3.79 -34.03
C GLU A 50 50.33 5.22 -34.38
N LEU A 51 50.21 6.09 -33.36
CA LEU A 51 49.95 7.51 -33.55
C LEU A 51 51.01 8.34 -32.84
N ARG A 52 51.70 9.20 -33.59
CA ARG A 52 52.72 10.13 -33.08
C ARG A 52 52.11 11.50 -32.89
N ILE A 53 52.23 12.04 -31.68
CA ILE A 53 51.67 13.33 -31.30
C ILE A 53 52.81 14.17 -30.73
N GLY A 54 52.94 15.42 -31.19
CA GLY A 54 53.94 16.36 -30.69
C GLY A 54 53.29 17.71 -30.41
N LEU A 55 53.58 18.29 -29.25
CA LEU A 55 53.13 19.64 -28.90
C LEU A 55 54.03 20.67 -29.59
N GLN A 56 53.44 21.59 -30.35
CA GLN A 56 54.14 22.76 -30.88
C GLN A 56 53.77 24.01 -30.08
N PRO A 57 54.74 24.67 -29.41
CA PRO A 57 54.47 25.91 -28.70
C PRO A 57 54.17 27.03 -29.70
N LYS A 58 52.95 27.55 -29.67
CA LYS A 58 52.55 28.76 -30.41
C LYS A 58 52.41 29.92 -29.42
N PRO A 59 53.28 30.95 -29.48
CA PRO A 59 53.11 32.12 -28.62
C PRO A 59 51.84 32.87 -29.03
N VAL A 60 50.91 33.01 -28.09
CA VAL A 60 49.72 33.85 -28.21
C VAL A 60 49.91 35.00 -27.24
N LEU A 61 49.82 36.24 -27.73
CA LEU A 61 49.76 37.40 -26.84
C LEU A 61 48.43 37.36 -26.09
N LEU A 62 48.50 37.11 -24.79
CA LEU A 62 47.35 37.25 -23.90
C LEU A 62 47.23 38.73 -23.51
N GLU A 63 46.03 39.29 -23.65
CA GLU A 63 45.72 40.57 -23.01
C GLU A 63 45.97 40.44 -21.50
N ALA A 64 46.54 41.49 -20.91
CA ALA A 64 46.90 41.52 -19.51
C ALA A 64 45.71 41.08 -18.64
N ALA A 65 45.87 39.98 -17.91
CA ALA A 65 44.88 39.53 -16.95
C ALA A 65 44.75 40.60 -15.85
N GLU A 66 43.62 41.29 -15.84
CA GLU A 66 43.24 42.17 -14.74
C GLU A 66 43.05 41.29 -13.49
N ILE A 67 43.95 41.40 -12.51
CA ILE A 67 43.82 40.70 -11.23
C ILE A 67 42.68 41.37 -10.45
N LYS A 68 41.46 40.87 -10.61
CA LYS A 68 40.32 41.23 -9.76
C LYS A 68 40.39 40.42 -8.46
N GLY A 69 40.87 41.06 -7.41
CA GLY A 69 40.88 40.55 -6.04
C GLY A 69 42.22 39.95 -5.59
N GLN A 70 42.72 40.41 -4.44
CA GLN A 70 43.76 39.71 -3.69
C GLN A 70 43.10 38.60 -2.88
N ALA A 71 43.37 37.34 -3.23
CA ALA A 71 42.94 36.21 -2.42
C ALA A 71 43.62 36.26 -1.05
N GLU A 72 42.85 36.52 0.00
CA GLU A 72 43.35 36.50 1.38
C GLU A 72 43.98 35.13 1.70
N ASN A 73 45.05 35.13 2.50
CA ASN A 73 45.73 33.91 2.94
C ASN A 73 44.97 33.22 4.09
N LEU A 74 43.72 32.81 3.81
CA LEU A 74 42.86 32.09 4.74
C LEU A 74 42.96 30.57 4.54
N SER A 75 42.82 29.81 5.62
CA SER A 75 42.65 28.36 5.55
C SER A 75 41.31 27.97 4.89
N ALA A 76 41.20 26.73 4.42
CA ALA A 76 39.96 26.22 3.81
C ALA A 76 38.76 26.29 4.78
N GLU A 77 38.99 26.00 6.06
CA GLU A 77 37.97 26.05 7.11
C GLU A 77 37.50 27.48 7.40
N GLU A 78 38.43 28.45 7.40
CA GLU A 78 38.09 29.86 7.59
C GLU A 78 37.25 30.38 6.43
N ILE A 79 37.55 29.97 5.20
CA ILE A 79 36.75 30.34 4.02
C ILE A 79 35.34 29.78 4.13
N VAL A 80 35.17 28.50 4.48
CA VAL A 80 33.84 27.90 4.68
C VAL A 80 33.09 28.59 5.84
N ARG A 81 33.79 28.90 6.94
CA ARG A 81 33.21 29.64 8.08
C ARG A 81 32.77 31.04 7.67
N ASN A 82 33.57 31.74 6.88
CA ASN A 82 33.26 33.08 6.37
C ASN A 82 32.12 33.03 5.35
N ALA A 83 32.06 32.00 4.50
CA ALA A 83 30.94 31.79 3.60
C ALA A 83 29.62 31.62 4.37
N ILE A 84 29.62 30.76 5.40
CA ILE A 84 28.45 30.55 6.28
C ILE A 84 28.04 31.84 7.00
N LYS A 85 29.00 32.61 7.53
CA LYS A 85 28.73 33.91 8.19
C LYS A 85 28.18 34.95 7.22
N SER A 86 28.65 34.92 5.97
CA SER A 86 28.30 35.90 4.94
C SER A 86 26.98 35.61 4.24
N ILE A 87 26.31 34.47 4.51
CA ILE A 87 24.99 34.15 3.95
C ILE A 87 24.00 35.31 4.14
N ARG A 88 23.94 35.88 5.35
CA ARG A 88 23.05 37.01 5.69
C ARG A 88 23.36 38.30 4.91
N LYS A 89 24.60 38.47 4.46
CA LYS A 89 25.03 39.61 3.66
C LYS A 89 24.76 39.38 2.17
N ASN A 90 25.00 38.16 1.71
CA ASN A 90 25.08 37.85 0.28
C ASN A 90 23.76 37.35 -0.32
N TYR A 91 22.88 36.72 0.46
CA TYR A 91 21.64 36.09 -0.04
C TYR A 91 20.40 36.86 0.42
N SER A 92 19.25 36.62 -0.22
CA SER A 92 18.02 37.36 0.05
C SER A 92 17.53 37.27 1.49
N ARG A 93 17.05 38.40 2.00
CA ARG A 93 16.42 38.57 3.33
C ARG A 93 14.90 38.59 3.29
N ASP A 94 14.37 38.61 2.08
CA ASP A 94 12.98 38.85 1.73
C ASP A 94 12.54 37.65 0.88
N ALA A 95 11.25 37.29 0.97
CA ALA A 95 10.73 36.20 0.20
C ALA A 95 10.74 36.58 -1.27
N VAL A 96 10.99 35.59 -2.13
CA VAL A 96 11.00 35.80 -3.58
C VAL A 96 10.16 34.74 -4.26
N GLN A 97 9.60 35.11 -5.40
CA GLN A 97 8.95 34.15 -6.29
C GLN A 97 9.97 33.72 -7.33
N LEU A 98 10.24 32.42 -7.37
CA LEU A 98 11.10 31.83 -8.39
C LEU A 98 10.20 31.28 -9.49
N HIS A 99 10.38 31.77 -10.71
CA HIS A 99 9.79 31.14 -11.89
C HIS A 99 10.71 30.01 -12.32
N THR A 100 10.21 28.78 -12.37
CA THR A 100 11.05 27.60 -12.52
C THR A 100 10.58 26.66 -13.61
N PHE A 101 11.54 25.94 -14.18
CA PHE A 101 11.31 24.74 -14.98
C PHE A 101 11.86 23.55 -14.20
N TYR A 102 11.11 22.45 -14.17
CA TYR A 102 11.48 21.21 -13.50
C TYR A 102 11.37 20.04 -14.46
N ARG A 103 12.32 19.11 -14.40
CA ARG A 103 12.31 17.86 -15.16
C ARG A 103 12.74 16.71 -14.26
N GLU A 104 11.98 15.64 -14.28
CA GLU A 104 12.40 14.33 -13.80
C GLU A 104 12.41 13.32 -14.95
N SER A 105 13.44 12.49 -15.01
CA SER A 105 13.62 11.56 -16.12
C SER A 105 14.24 10.26 -15.66
N PHE A 106 13.71 9.14 -16.17
CA PHE A 106 14.20 7.81 -15.89
C PHE A 106 14.76 7.18 -17.17
N SER A 107 16.00 6.70 -17.10
CA SER A 107 16.64 5.96 -18.19
C SER A 107 16.82 4.49 -17.84
N GLU A 108 16.68 3.62 -18.83
CA GLU A 108 16.93 2.18 -18.79
C GLU A 108 17.94 1.82 -19.90
N GLY A 109 19.02 1.12 -19.55
CA GLY A 109 20.04 0.73 -20.54
C GLY A 109 20.72 1.93 -21.25
N GLY A 110 20.65 3.12 -20.65
CA GLY A 110 21.13 4.37 -21.25
C GLY A 110 20.13 5.10 -22.15
N GLN A 111 18.99 4.50 -22.47
CA GLN A 111 17.88 5.14 -23.22
C GLN A 111 16.85 5.74 -22.27
N LEU A 112 16.20 6.83 -22.66
CA LEU A 112 15.16 7.46 -21.86
C LEU A 112 13.86 6.62 -21.92
N ALA A 113 13.32 6.29 -20.75
CA ALA A 113 12.11 5.48 -20.59
C ALA A 113 10.91 6.32 -20.17
N THR A 114 11.12 7.33 -19.31
CA THR A 114 10.11 8.34 -18.97
C THR A 114 10.72 9.73 -18.81
N VAL A 115 9.92 10.76 -19.07
CA VAL A 115 10.18 12.17 -18.76
C VAL A 115 8.90 12.85 -18.28
N ASP A 116 8.99 13.47 -17.11
CA ASP A 116 7.92 14.30 -16.55
C ASP A 116 8.47 15.70 -16.29
N GLU A 117 7.72 16.72 -16.71
CA GLU A 117 8.17 18.11 -16.69
C GLU A 117 7.11 19.03 -16.12
N ALA A 118 7.58 20.14 -15.57
CA ALA A 118 6.74 21.15 -14.99
C ALA A 118 7.29 22.57 -15.15
N ILE A 119 6.37 23.50 -15.39
CA ILE A 119 6.56 24.93 -15.18
C ILE A 119 5.93 25.24 -13.83
N ALA A 120 6.69 25.83 -12.91
CA ALA A 120 6.22 26.08 -11.55
C ALA A 120 6.74 27.39 -11.00
N ASP A 121 5.89 28.06 -10.23
CA ASP A 121 6.27 29.20 -9.42
C ASP A 121 6.47 28.74 -7.98
N ILE A 122 7.58 29.15 -7.39
CA ILE A 122 7.94 28.78 -6.03
C ILE A 122 7.99 30.03 -5.18
N TYR A 123 7.11 30.10 -4.18
CA TYR A 123 7.24 31.07 -3.11
C TYR A 123 8.39 30.60 -2.21
N TYR A 124 9.55 31.20 -2.43
CA TYR A 124 10.79 30.83 -1.79
C TYR A 124 11.05 31.74 -0.59
N THR A 125 10.90 31.15 0.60
CA THR A 125 11.10 31.90 1.84
C THR A 125 12.54 32.39 2.00
N PRO A 126 12.75 33.50 2.74
CA PRO A 126 14.07 34.09 2.93
C PRO A 126 15.12 33.12 3.46
N TYR A 127 16.38 33.40 3.16
CA TYR A 127 17.49 32.75 3.86
C TYR A 127 17.44 33.14 5.35
N PRO A 128 17.55 32.18 6.28
CA PRO A 128 17.12 32.41 7.65
C PRO A 128 18.07 33.33 8.42
N ARG A 129 17.51 34.19 9.29
CA ARG A 129 18.28 35.09 10.17
C ARG A 129 18.97 34.36 11.34
N ARG A 130 18.42 33.22 11.76
CA ARG A 130 18.92 32.32 12.83
C ARG A 130 18.89 30.87 12.33
N TRP A 131 19.42 29.92 13.09
CA TRP A 131 19.36 28.50 12.72
C TRP A 131 17.92 27.99 12.63
N PHE A 132 17.62 27.16 11.62
CA PHE A 132 16.32 26.47 11.56
C PHE A 132 16.24 25.42 12.67
N THR A 133 15.19 25.48 13.47
CA THR A 133 14.89 24.43 14.44
C THR A 133 14.07 23.33 13.77
N ARG A 134 13.92 22.17 14.41
CA ARG A 134 13.04 21.10 13.91
C ARG A 134 11.62 21.57 13.58
N ARG A 135 11.09 22.56 14.31
CA ARG A 135 9.76 23.17 14.08
C ARG A 135 9.70 24.10 12.85
N SER A 136 10.85 24.47 12.29
CA SER A 136 10.91 25.36 11.12
C SER A 136 10.68 24.61 9.81
N PHE A 137 10.90 23.30 9.83
CA PHE A 137 10.75 22.44 8.67
C PHE A 137 9.41 21.75 8.69
N ARG A 138 8.78 21.64 7.52
CA ARG A 138 7.68 20.71 7.35
C ARG A 138 8.28 19.31 7.46
N HIS A 139 7.78 18.51 8.39
CA HIS A 139 8.29 17.15 8.54
C HIS A 139 7.77 16.34 7.37
N TYR A 140 8.68 15.63 6.70
CA TYR A 140 8.36 14.66 5.66
C TYR A 140 7.30 13.62 6.11
N TYR A 141 7.20 13.41 7.43
CA TYR A 141 6.31 12.45 8.07
C TYR A 141 5.08 13.09 8.76
N ASP A 142 4.92 14.41 8.71
CA ASP A 142 3.77 15.10 9.34
C ASP A 142 2.48 15.00 8.50
N GLY A 143 2.57 14.46 7.28
CA GLY A 143 1.43 13.99 6.48
C GLY A 143 1.20 12.49 6.69
N ALA A 144 0.27 12.14 7.58
CA ALA A 144 -0.25 10.79 7.82
C ALA A 144 0.83 9.72 8.09
N TYR A 145 1.28 9.67 9.34
CA TYR A 145 1.90 8.47 9.92
C TYR A 145 0.80 7.45 10.18
N GLU A 146 0.44 6.66 9.16
CA GLU A 146 -0.35 5.43 9.33
C GLU A 146 0.57 4.23 9.51
N GLY A 147 0.03 3.23 10.19
CA GLY A 147 0.72 2.06 10.72
C GLY A 147 1.61 1.31 9.73
N ARG A 148 2.48 0.52 10.33
CA ARG A 148 3.44 -0.38 9.69
C ARG A 148 2.74 -1.44 8.80
N ALA A 149 2.23 -1.07 7.63
CA ALA A 149 1.71 -2.02 6.64
C ALA A 149 1.98 -1.63 5.18
N ASP A 150 2.38 -0.39 4.90
CA ASP A 150 2.54 0.09 3.52
C ASP A 150 3.96 -0.11 2.97
N ASN A 151 4.42 -1.36 2.85
CA ASN A 151 5.74 -1.57 2.22
C ASN A 151 5.96 -2.92 1.52
N ARG A 152 4.90 -3.65 1.17
CA ARG A 152 5.10 -5.06 0.75
C ARG A 152 4.50 -5.53 -0.57
N PHE A 153 3.85 -4.67 -1.36
CA PHE A 153 3.32 -5.10 -2.68
C PHE A 153 3.56 -4.14 -3.85
N ALA A 154 4.56 -3.28 -3.75
CA ALA A 154 5.05 -2.50 -4.89
C ALA A 154 5.95 -3.36 -5.81
N ASN A 155 5.45 -4.47 -6.37
CA ASN A 155 6.30 -5.45 -7.06
C ASN A 155 6.72 -5.07 -8.50
N HIS A 156 6.21 -3.99 -9.12
CA HIS A 156 6.85 -3.38 -10.33
C HIS A 156 7.07 -1.86 -10.21
N PHE A 157 7.01 -1.31 -9.00
CA PHE A 157 7.58 0.02 -8.81
C PHE A 157 9.04 -0.18 -8.44
N VAL A 158 9.94 0.37 -9.25
CA VAL A 158 11.21 0.78 -8.70
C VAL A 158 10.84 1.86 -7.69
N LEU A 159 10.79 1.51 -6.39
CA LEU A 159 10.67 2.48 -5.30
C LEU A 159 11.95 3.32 -5.29
N LEU A 160 12.03 4.26 -6.23
CA LEU A 160 12.91 5.43 -6.19
C LEU A 160 12.26 6.57 -5.40
N SER A 161 11.26 6.21 -4.60
CA SER A 161 10.39 7.09 -3.82
C SER A 161 11.15 7.94 -2.82
N ASN A 162 12.45 7.76 -2.70
CA ASN A 162 13.31 8.82 -2.24
C ASN A 162 14.75 8.53 -2.68
N PRO A 163 15.55 9.52 -3.11
CA PRO A 163 16.93 9.52 -2.70
C PRO A 163 16.91 9.55 -1.18
N MET A 164 16.96 8.36 -0.58
CA MET A 164 17.02 8.13 0.86
C MET A 164 18.16 8.91 1.54
N TYR A 165 19.06 9.46 0.74
CA TYR A 165 20.31 10.12 1.06
C TYR A 165 20.22 11.65 1.09
N PHE A 166 19.13 12.24 0.59
CA PHE A 166 18.92 13.67 0.55
C PHE A 166 17.85 14.05 1.59
N LYS A 167 18.19 14.87 2.59
CA LYS A 167 17.20 15.34 3.58
C LYS A 167 16.22 16.31 2.92
N TYR A 168 14.94 16.05 3.07
CA TYR A 168 13.89 16.97 2.62
C TYR A 168 13.42 17.84 3.76
N TYR A 169 13.93 19.06 3.75
CA TYR A 169 13.67 20.09 4.74
C TYR A 169 13.25 21.36 4.04
N ASN A 170 12.06 21.36 3.45
CA ASN A 170 11.44 22.63 3.10
C ASN A 170 10.91 23.29 4.36
N THR A 171 10.91 24.62 4.41
CA THR A 171 10.25 25.30 5.51
C THR A 171 8.74 25.03 5.45
N VAL A 172 8.05 25.13 6.58
CA VAL A 172 6.57 25.02 6.60
C VAL A 172 5.86 26.05 5.71
N LYS A 173 6.59 27.09 5.25
CA LYS A 173 6.07 28.21 4.46
C LYS A 173 6.51 28.18 2.99
N ASP A 174 7.43 27.31 2.59
CA ASP A 174 7.77 27.19 1.16
C ASP A 174 6.59 26.54 0.43
N GLN A 175 6.20 27.14 -0.70
CA GLN A 175 5.06 26.68 -1.50
C GLN A 175 5.49 26.58 -2.97
N CYS A 176 4.91 25.63 -3.70
CA CYS A 176 5.14 25.43 -5.12
C CYS A 176 3.81 25.38 -5.83
N LYS A 177 3.56 26.35 -6.70
CA LYS A 177 2.38 26.43 -7.55
C LYS A 177 2.73 25.92 -8.94
N MET A 178 2.09 24.85 -9.37
CA MET A 178 2.31 24.22 -10.66
C MET A 178 1.52 24.98 -11.74
N LEU A 179 2.23 25.64 -12.66
CA LEU A 179 1.60 26.41 -13.74
C LEU A 179 1.20 25.51 -14.91
N GLY A 180 2.05 24.54 -15.27
CA GLY A 180 1.81 23.54 -16.31
C GLY A 180 2.66 22.30 -16.10
N VAL A 181 2.12 21.13 -16.45
CA VAL A 181 2.80 19.83 -16.37
C VAL A 181 2.63 19.07 -17.67
N ARG A 182 3.60 18.23 -18.00
CA ARG A 182 3.52 17.26 -19.09
C ARG A 182 4.26 15.97 -18.72
N LEU A 183 3.69 14.82 -19.06
CA LEU A 183 4.22 13.50 -18.70
C LEU A 183 4.28 12.61 -19.95
N SER A 184 5.33 11.80 -20.08
CA SER A 184 5.43 10.78 -21.12
C SER A 184 4.82 9.46 -20.66
N ASP A 185 4.43 8.62 -21.61
CA ASP A 185 4.10 7.22 -21.33
C ASP A 185 5.34 6.42 -20.90
N ASN A 186 5.12 5.31 -20.19
CA ASN A 186 6.22 4.43 -19.81
C ASN A 186 6.74 3.64 -21.01
N SER A 187 7.93 3.97 -21.49
CA SER A 187 8.62 3.26 -22.57
C SER A 187 9.68 2.26 -22.07
N SER A 188 9.67 1.92 -20.77
CA SER A 188 10.54 0.88 -20.21
C SER A 188 10.24 -0.49 -20.82
N THR A 189 11.29 -1.26 -21.13
CA THR A 189 11.16 -2.63 -21.64
C THR A 189 10.63 -3.62 -20.60
N GLU A 190 10.77 -3.27 -19.33
CA GLU A 190 10.34 -4.09 -18.19
C GLU A 190 9.09 -3.51 -17.50
N ASP A 191 8.43 -2.52 -18.13
CA ASP A 191 7.28 -1.79 -17.59
C ASP A 191 7.54 -1.23 -16.17
N LEU A 192 8.77 -0.75 -15.95
CA LEU A 192 9.16 -0.18 -14.67
C LEU A 192 8.61 1.23 -14.50
N HIS A 193 7.82 1.45 -13.47
CA HIS A 193 7.31 2.78 -13.13
C HIS A 193 8.11 3.38 -11.97
N PRO A 194 8.96 4.40 -12.21
CA PRO A 194 9.63 5.11 -11.13
C PRO A 194 8.60 5.94 -10.36
N HIS A 195 8.47 5.70 -9.06
CA HIS A 195 7.65 6.57 -8.20
C HIS A 195 8.52 7.70 -7.64
N VAL A 196 8.52 8.89 -8.24
CA VAL A 196 9.23 10.04 -7.68
C VAL A 196 8.32 10.78 -6.69
N GLN A 197 8.85 11.17 -5.52
CA GLN A 197 8.09 11.85 -4.45
C GLN A 197 8.50 13.31 -4.31
N GLY A 198 7.51 14.18 -4.04
CA GLY A 198 7.66 15.57 -3.61
C GLY A 198 8.08 16.61 -4.67
N GLY A 199 8.34 16.18 -5.91
CA GLY A 199 8.50 17.05 -7.09
C GLY A 199 9.53 18.18 -6.94
N PRO A 200 9.24 19.40 -7.47
CA PRO A 200 10.11 20.57 -7.37
C PRO A 200 10.52 20.94 -5.95
N LEU A 201 9.59 20.91 -4.99
CA LEU A 201 9.89 21.23 -3.58
C LEU A 201 10.88 20.25 -2.99
N ALA A 202 10.73 18.95 -3.25
CA ALA A 202 11.68 17.97 -2.78
C ALA A 202 13.09 18.24 -3.33
N LEU A 203 13.23 18.59 -4.62
CA LEU A 203 14.55 18.95 -5.15
C LEU A 203 15.09 20.26 -4.57
N LEU A 204 14.21 21.25 -4.36
CA LEU A 204 14.55 22.56 -3.79
C LEU A 204 15.14 22.44 -2.39
N SER A 205 14.69 21.45 -1.61
CA SER A 205 15.21 21.17 -0.26
C SER A 205 16.71 20.87 -0.24
N GLN A 206 17.33 20.65 -1.40
CA GLN A 206 18.77 20.44 -1.53
C GLN A 206 19.58 21.73 -1.61
N ASP A 207 18.99 22.93 -1.53
CA ASP A 207 19.74 24.18 -1.33
C ASP A 207 20.52 24.13 0.00
N LYS A 208 21.79 23.69 -0.09
CA LYS A 208 22.67 23.53 1.07
C LYS A 208 23.05 24.86 1.72
N VAL A 209 22.90 25.99 1.03
CA VAL A 209 23.15 27.32 1.59
C VAL A 209 21.96 27.78 2.43
N LYS A 210 20.71 27.64 1.93
CA LYS A 210 19.49 28.02 2.66
C LYS A 210 19.28 27.14 3.89
N TYR A 211 19.28 25.82 3.69
CA TYR A 211 18.90 24.87 4.74
C TYR A 211 20.06 24.45 5.64
N ARG A 212 21.29 24.83 5.27
CA ARG A 212 22.52 24.67 6.09
C ARG A 212 22.67 23.25 6.60
N SER A 213 22.61 22.26 5.71
CA SER A 213 22.77 20.84 6.09
C SER A 213 24.18 20.34 5.80
N ASP A 214 24.57 19.25 6.48
CA ASP A 214 25.81 18.50 6.22
C ASP A 214 27.07 19.37 6.35
N PHE A 215 27.90 19.50 5.32
CA PHE A 215 29.13 20.29 5.32
C PHE A 215 28.90 21.82 5.45
N MET A 216 27.66 22.30 5.30
CA MET A 216 27.28 23.68 5.59
C MET A 216 26.70 23.85 7.01
N ASP A 217 26.54 22.75 7.75
CA ASP A 217 26.05 22.74 9.12
C ASP A 217 27.18 23.03 10.11
N PRO A 218 27.14 24.13 10.90
CA PRO A 218 28.15 24.43 11.90
C PRO A 218 28.39 23.32 12.92
N THR A 219 27.37 22.50 13.22
CA THR A 219 27.47 21.36 14.15
C THR A 219 28.12 20.13 13.53
N MET A 220 28.14 20.02 12.19
CA MET A 220 28.81 18.94 11.46
C MET A 220 30.11 19.36 10.79
N ARG A 221 30.37 20.67 10.67
CA ARG A 221 31.55 21.21 10.00
C ARG A 221 32.85 20.58 10.49
N ASP A 222 32.99 20.41 11.81
CA ASP A 222 34.21 19.88 12.41
C ASP A 222 34.36 18.36 12.21
N LYS A 223 33.38 17.70 11.57
CA LYS A 223 33.43 16.31 11.10
C LYS A 223 33.89 16.17 9.64
N TYR A 224 34.28 17.27 9.00
CA TYR A 224 34.72 17.34 7.61
C TYR A 224 36.16 17.84 7.52
N ALA A 225 36.95 17.21 6.65
CA ALA A 225 38.23 17.75 6.20
C ALA A 225 37.99 18.68 5.00
N TYR A 226 38.52 19.91 5.07
CA TYR A 226 38.47 20.88 3.99
C TYR A 226 39.87 21.13 3.43
N ALA A 227 40.00 21.17 2.10
CA ALA A 227 41.23 21.56 1.45
C ALA A 227 40.94 22.58 0.32
N LYS A 228 41.76 23.64 0.29
CA LYS A 228 41.66 24.76 -0.64
C LYS A 228 42.62 24.56 -1.81
N SER A 229 42.14 24.68 -3.04
CA SER A 229 43.01 24.78 -4.24
C SER A 229 43.42 26.24 -4.50
N SER A 230 44.27 26.46 -5.51
CA SER A 230 44.47 27.80 -6.07
C SER A 230 43.13 28.42 -6.51
N ALA A 231 43.08 29.75 -6.54
CA ALA A 231 41.93 30.49 -7.05
C ALA A 231 41.62 30.05 -8.49
N VAL A 232 40.35 29.79 -8.78
CA VAL A 232 39.86 29.37 -10.09
C VAL A 232 38.75 30.31 -10.56
N MET A 233 38.69 30.58 -11.85
CA MET A 233 37.51 31.22 -12.44
C MET A 233 36.42 30.17 -12.61
N PHE A 234 35.28 30.35 -11.95
CA PHE A 234 34.13 29.46 -12.04
C PHE A 234 32.84 30.24 -12.27
N ASN A 235 32.09 29.90 -13.32
CA ASN A 235 30.89 30.65 -13.75
C ASN A 235 31.13 32.17 -13.89
N GLY A 236 32.33 32.60 -14.28
CA GLY A 236 32.69 34.01 -14.43
C GLY A 236 33.11 34.73 -13.13
N HIS A 237 33.21 34.01 -12.01
CA HIS A 237 33.64 34.55 -10.71
C HIS A 237 35.00 34.01 -10.28
N PRO A 238 35.87 34.85 -9.69
CA PRO A 238 37.08 34.37 -9.03
C PRO A 238 36.68 33.67 -7.73
N CYS A 239 36.92 32.36 -7.66
CA CYS A 239 36.49 31.52 -6.55
C CYS A 239 37.65 30.79 -5.88
N TYR A 240 37.54 30.62 -4.55
CA TYR A 240 38.17 29.51 -3.86
C TYR A 240 37.43 28.22 -4.19
N ALA A 241 38.13 27.21 -4.71
CA ALA A 241 37.59 25.86 -4.80
C ALA A 241 37.99 25.08 -3.54
N ILE A 242 36.99 24.83 -2.69
CA ILE A 242 37.15 24.14 -1.41
C ILE A 242 36.64 22.72 -1.56
N THR A 243 37.56 21.76 -1.63
CA THR A 243 37.23 20.35 -1.55
C THR A 243 36.87 19.98 -0.12
N PHE A 244 35.88 19.11 0.06
CA PHE A 244 35.50 18.58 1.37
C PHE A 244 35.24 17.08 1.31
N LYS A 245 35.59 16.39 2.39
CA LYS A 245 35.28 14.97 2.59
C LYS A 245 35.04 14.69 4.07
N PRO A 246 34.20 13.71 4.42
CA PRO A 246 34.04 13.30 5.81
C PRO A 246 35.41 12.93 6.41
N LEU A 247 35.65 13.33 7.66
CA LEU A 247 36.80 12.81 8.42
C LEU A 247 36.60 11.30 8.66
N PRO A 248 37.68 10.51 8.75
CA PRO A 248 37.59 9.14 9.18
C PRO A 248 36.97 9.09 10.59
N GLY A 249 35.83 8.42 10.72
CA GLY A 249 35.23 8.07 12.01
C GLY A 249 35.30 6.56 12.22
N GLU A 250 34.92 6.07 13.40
CA GLU A 250 34.63 4.65 13.59
C GLU A 250 33.60 4.21 12.54
N ASP A 251 33.90 3.12 11.82
CA ASP A 251 32.94 2.51 10.90
C ASP A 251 31.77 2.00 11.76
N PRO A 252 30.59 2.65 11.73
CA PRO A 252 29.51 2.25 12.60
C PRO A 252 28.89 0.99 11.99
N ILE A 253 29.40 -0.15 12.43
CA ILE A 253 28.79 -1.44 12.21
C ILE A 253 27.41 -1.37 12.90
N PHE A 254 26.34 -1.13 12.11
CA PHE A 254 24.91 -1.10 12.50
C PHE A 254 24.29 0.20 13.06
N GLN A 255 24.41 1.33 12.38
CA GLN A 255 23.51 2.47 12.63
C GLN A 255 22.23 2.42 11.78
N GLY A 256 21.06 2.66 12.40
CA GLY A 256 19.80 2.85 11.69
C GLY A 256 19.83 4.10 10.79
N TRP A 257 19.07 4.11 9.70
CA TRP A 257 19.08 5.18 8.69
C TRP A 257 18.92 6.59 9.28
N HIS A 258 17.99 6.80 10.23
CA HIS A 258 17.82 8.11 10.89
C HIS A 258 19.05 8.59 11.67
N GLN A 259 19.85 7.67 12.19
CA GLN A 259 21.09 8.01 12.88
C GLN A 259 22.20 8.29 11.87
N ARG A 260 22.27 7.51 10.79
CA ARG A 260 23.25 7.73 9.71
C ARG A 260 23.05 9.05 8.97
N MET A 261 21.82 9.54 8.86
CA MET A 261 21.56 10.89 8.32
C MET A 261 22.07 12.00 9.24
N LYS A 262 22.52 11.73 10.48
CA LYS A 262 23.18 12.71 11.36
C LYS A 262 24.71 12.70 11.23
N ASP A 263 25.24 11.85 10.35
CA ASP A 263 26.67 11.71 10.07
C ASP A 263 27.09 12.47 8.80
N PRO A 264 28.39 12.77 8.64
CA PRO A 264 28.91 13.36 7.40
C PRO A 264 28.87 12.35 6.24
N ILE A 265 27.97 12.57 5.26
CA ILE A 265 27.70 11.61 4.18
C ILE A 265 28.07 12.08 2.77
N PHE A 266 28.35 13.37 2.57
CA PHE A 266 28.74 13.91 1.26
C PHE A 266 30.24 14.14 1.13
N SER A 267 30.78 14.06 -0.08
CA SER A 267 32.09 14.64 -0.43
C SER A 267 31.97 15.44 -1.73
N GLY A 268 32.81 16.44 -1.92
CA GLY A 268 32.66 17.32 -3.07
C GLY A 268 33.52 18.58 -3.04
N ILE A 269 33.06 19.59 -3.78
CA ILE A 269 33.71 20.89 -3.94
C ILE A 269 32.66 22.00 -3.74
N ILE A 270 33.04 23.03 -2.98
CA ILE A 270 32.31 24.28 -2.80
C ILE A 270 33.11 25.37 -3.52
N TYR A 271 32.49 26.09 -4.43
CA TYR A 271 33.08 27.26 -5.07
C TYR A 271 32.62 28.51 -4.32
N VAL A 272 33.56 29.22 -3.70
CA VAL A 272 33.29 30.41 -2.87
C VAL A 272 33.94 31.63 -3.50
N ASP A 273 33.15 32.64 -3.83
CA ASP A 273 33.60 33.93 -4.36
C ASP A 273 34.62 34.60 -3.43
N ILE A 274 35.75 35.02 -3.98
CA ILE A 274 36.90 35.49 -3.19
C ILE A 274 36.62 36.82 -2.49
N GLU A 275 35.80 37.69 -3.08
CA GLU A 275 35.55 39.03 -2.54
C GLU A 275 34.39 39.04 -1.52
N SER A 276 33.30 38.35 -1.85
CA SER A 276 32.08 38.38 -1.04
C SER A 276 31.97 37.21 -0.06
N PHE A 277 32.75 36.14 -0.24
CA PHE A 277 32.56 34.84 0.39
C PHE A 277 31.19 34.20 0.07
N ALA A 278 30.52 34.60 -1.01
CA ALA A 278 29.29 33.93 -1.44
C ALA A 278 29.60 32.55 -2.06
N VAL A 279 28.74 31.56 -1.83
CA VAL A 279 28.85 30.27 -2.51
C VAL A 279 28.28 30.43 -3.92
N VAL A 280 29.14 30.24 -4.93
CA VAL A 280 28.80 30.34 -6.35
C VAL A 280 28.23 29.02 -6.86
N ALA A 281 28.78 27.89 -6.40
CA ALA A 281 28.33 26.57 -6.78
C ALA A 281 28.75 25.50 -5.78
N ILE A 282 28.01 24.39 -5.78
CA ILE A 282 28.33 23.16 -5.04
C ILE A 282 28.28 22.00 -6.01
N ARG A 283 29.29 21.13 -5.95
CA ARG A 283 29.31 19.84 -6.65
C ARG A 283 29.65 18.78 -5.63
N CYS A 284 28.72 17.89 -5.32
CA CYS A 284 28.97 16.84 -4.34
C CYS A 284 28.31 15.52 -4.72
N GLN A 285 28.75 14.47 -4.07
CA GLN A 285 28.22 13.13 -4.21
C GLN A 285 28.24 12.43 -2.85
N LEU A 286 27.56 11.30 -2.75
CA LEU A 286 27.71 10.46 -1.57
C LEU A 286 29.16 10.02 -1.43
N SER A 287 29.69 10.22 -0.23
CA SER A 287 31.05 9.81 0.10
C SER A 287 31.15 8.29 0.03
N PRO A 288 32.28 7.72 -0.39
CA PRO A 288 32.54 6.28 -0.25
C PRO A 288 32.47 5.78 1.20
N LEU A 289 32.66 6.67 2.18
CA LEU A 289 32.48 6.40 3.62
C LEU A 289 31.01 6.37 4.04
N ALA A 290 30.11 6.93 3.22
CA ALA A 290 28.67 6.79 3.38
C ALA A 290 28.24 5.39 2.87
N ARG A 291 28.85 4.36 3.46
CA ARG A 291 28.55 2.95 3.26
C ARG A 291 27.14 2.65 3.76
N PHE A 292 26.18 2.66 2.85
CA PHE A 292 24.80 2.23 3.09
C PHE A 292 24.53 0.80 2.59
N ASP A 293 25.54 0.17 1.99
CA ASP A 293 25.65 -1.27 1.67
C ASP A 293 25.43 -2.17 2.89
N ASN A 294 25.59 -1.62 4.11
CA ASN A 294 25.23 -2.30 5.36
C ASN A 294 23.72 -2.27 5.68
N TYR A 295 22.88 -1.62 4.87
CA TYR A 295 21.43 -1.74 4.91
C TYR A 295 20.95 -3.02 4.22
N LYS A 296 21.58 -4.15 4.57
CA LYS A 296 21.19 -5.50 4.13
C LYS A 296 19.90 -5.92 4.84
N ARG A 297 18.77 -5.40 4.39
CA ARG A 297 17.45 -5.89 4.80
C ARG A 297 16.60 -6.23 3.58
N HIS A 298 16.47 -7.53 3.34
CA HIS A 298 15.23 -8.22 2.97
C HIS A 298 14.11 -7.42 2.29
N ARG A 299 14.36 -6.97 1.07
CA ARG A 299 13.29 -6.68 0.12
C ARG A 299 13.60 -7.46 -1.14
N ALA A 300 12.59 -8.12 -1.70
CA ALA A 300 12.69 -9.00 -2.86
C ALA A 300 13.23 -8.30 -4.13
N TRP A 301 13.41 -6.99 -4.08
CA TRP A 301 14.15 -6.20 -5.07
C TRP A 301 15.00 -5.18 -4.31
N GLN A 302 16.32 -5.27 -4.48
CA GLN A 302 17.27 -4.35 -3.89
C GLN A 302 17.75 -3.39 -4.97
N VAL A 303 17.01 -2.30 -5.12
CA VAL A 303 17.35 -1.17 -5.97
C VAL A 303 18.10 -0.19 -5.08
N PHE A 304 19.41 -0.06 -5.25
CA PHE A 304 20.21 0.91 -4.52
C PHE A 304 20.81 1.91 -5.49
N PRO A 305 20.80 3.22 -5.17
CA PRO A 305 21.60 4.14 -5.91
C PRO A 305 23.07 3.94 -5.53
N ASP A 306 23.83 3.35 -6.43
CA ASP A 306 25.27 3.12 -6.28
C ASP A 306 26.05 4.43 -6.21
N ARG A 307 25.52 5.44 -6.89
CA ARG A 307 26.09 6.78 -6.97
C ARG A 307 24.94 7.77 -7.00
N SER A 308 24.95 8.70 -6.05
CA SER A 308 24.07 9.88 -6.09
C SER A 308 24.93 11.14 -6.12
N THR A 309 24.68 12.00 -7.09
CA THR A 309 25.36 13.30 -7.24
C THR A 309 24.37 14.44 -7.06
N LEU A 310 24.85 15.55 -6.53
CA LEU A 310 24.13 16.81 -6.37
C LEU A 310 24.98 17.95 -6.94
N ALA A 311 24.41 18.72 -7.85
CA ALA A 311 24.98 19.94 -8.37
C ALA A 311 24.03 21.10 -8.09
N ILE A 312 24.56 22.19 -7.55
CA ILE A 312 23.82 23.42 -7.26
C ILE A 312 24.61 24.59 -7.81
N ASP A 313 23.95 25.47 -8.55
CA ASP A 313 24.52 26.74 -8.99
C ASP A 313 23.72 27.90 -8.40
N TYR A 314 24.43 28.98 -8.10
CA TYR A 314 23.85 30.25 -7.67
C TYR A 314 24.15 31.33 -8.71
N GLN A 315 23.27 32.33 -8.79
CA GLN A 315 23.40 33.50 -9.66
C GLN A 315 23.21 34.78 -8.85
N LYS A 316 23.84 35.86 -9.31
CA LYS A 316 23.78 37.17 -8.66
C LYS A 316 22.81 38.09 -9.40
N GLN A 317 21.84 38.66 -8.69
CA GLN A 317 20.87 39.63 -9.20
C GLN A 317 20.69 40.76 -8.17
N ASN A 318 20.73 42.02 -8.61
CA ASN A 318 20.58 43.20 -7.74
C ASN A 318 21.48 43.17 -6.48
N GLY A 319 22.73 42.69 -6.64
CA GLY A 319 23.71 42.62 -5.55
C GLY A 319 23.54 41.45 -4.57
N ARG A 320 22.50 40.62 -4.70
CA ARG A 320 22.30 39.41 -3.88
C ARG A 320 22.37 38.13 -4.72
N TRP A 321 22.72 37.03 -4.07
CA TRP A 321 22.82 35.70 -4.65
C TRP A 321 21.53 34.91 -4.43
N PHE A 322 21.14 34.16 -5.45
CA PHE A 322 19.94 33.34 -5.50
C PHE A 322 20.26 32.00 -6.14
N LEU A 323 19.39 31.02 -5.92
CA LEU A 323 19.46 29.75 -6.61
C LEU A 323 19.33 29.95 -8.13
N LYS A 324 20.17 29.27 -8.90
CA LYS A 324 20.12 29.25 -10.38
C LYS A 324 19.60 27.92 -10.89
N ASN A 325 20.20 26.81 -10.45
CA ASN A 325 19.73 25.48 -10.77
C ASN A 325 20.15 24.45 -9.71
N ILE A 326 19.41 23.36 -9.64
CA ILE A 326 19.75 22.16 -8.86
C ILE A 326 19.58 20.95 -9.75
N LYS A 327 20.55 20.04 -9.74
CA LYS A 327 20.47 18.72 -10.37
C LYS A 327 20.82 17.64 -9.37
N THR A 328 19.98 16.62 -9.27
CA THR A 328 20.34 15.33 -8.68
C THR A 328 20.36 14.24 -9.74
N GLU A 329 21.33 13.36 -9.67
CA GLU A 329 21.43 12.18 -10.55
C GLU A 329 21.72 10.96 -9.68
N GLN A 330 20.97 9.90 -9.88
CA GLN A 330 21.08 8.65 -9.16
C GLN A 330 21.29 7.50 -10.13
N HIS A 331 22.41 6.80 -10.01
CA HIS A 331 22.71 5.58 -10.75
C HIS A 331 22.27 4.42 -9.92
N ILE A 332 21.42 3.58 -10.47
CA ILE A 332 20.67 2.59 -9.75
C ILE A 332 21.03 1.22 -10.30
N SER A 333 21.56 0.34 -9.45
CA SER A 333 21.70 -1.08 -9.76
C SER A 333 20.50 -1.85 -9.23
N ARG A 334 19.99 -2.79 -10.04
CA ARG A 334 19.05 -3.82 -9.60
C ARG A 334 19.85 -5.10 -9.33
N ALA A 335 19.74 -5.60 -8.11
CA ALA A 335 20.16 -6.97 -7.82
C ALA A 335 18.98 -7.91 -8.07
N GLU A 336 19.21 -8.96 -8.85
CA GLU A 336 18.27 -10.07 -9.01
C GLU A 336 18.81 -11.32 -8.32
N PHE A 337 17.88 -12.10 -7.76
CA PHE A 337 18.18 -13.44 -7.27
C PHE A 337 17.96 -14.42 -8.43
N LEU A 338 19.02 -15.13 -8.83
CA LEU A 338 18.95 -16.09 -9.93
C LEU A 338 18.06 -17.30 -9.61
N SER A 339 17.82 -17.62 -8.33
CA SER A 339 16.88 -18.65 -7.85
C SER A 339 16.72 -18.55 -6.32
N PRO A 340 15.62 -19.06 -5.74
CA PRO A 340 15.56 -19.33 -4.30
C PRO A 340 16.69 -20.29 -3.89
N GLY A 341 17.56 -19.89 -2.95
CA GLY A 341 18.55 -20.78 -2.34
C GLY A 341 19.97 -20.76 -2.94
N GLN A 342 20.28 -19.90 -3.92
CA GLN A 342 21.65 -19.67 -4.39
C GLN A 342 22.07 -18.22 -4.04
N PRO A 343 23.06 -18.01 -3.14
CA PRO A 343 23.58 -16.68 -2.83
C PRO A 343 24.58 -16.26 -3.90
N VAL A 344 24.11 -16.11 -5.14
CA VAL A 344 24.86 -15.42 -6.17
C VAL A 344 24.02 -14.20 -6.53
N PHE A 345 24.39 -13.07 -5.93
CA PHE A 345 24.01 -11.76 -6.44
C PHE A 345 24.63 -11.64 -7.83
N GLN A 346 23.85 -11.89 -8.88
CA GLN A 346 24.19 -11.25 -10.14
C GLN A 346 23.70 -9.82 -9.98
N ARG A 347 24.64 -8.90 -9.76
CA ARG A 347 24.37 -7.48 -10.01
C ARG A 347 24.09 -7.41 -11.51
N LEU A 348 22.83 -7.57 -11.88
CA LEU A 348 22.41 -7.28 -13.23
C LEU A 348 22.59 -5.76 -13.33
N SER A 349 23.67 -5.34 -13.97
CA SER A 349 23.95 -3.94 -14.22
C SER A 349 22.98 -3.44 -15.28
N HIS A 350 21.69 -3.44 -14.95
CA HIS A 350 20.73 -2.62 -15.63
C HIS A 350 21.11 -1.19 -15.28
N ASN A 351 21.62 -0.46 -16.28
CA ASN A 351 22.08 0.91 -16.13
C ASN A 351 20.87 1.85 -15.97
N TYR A 352 20.15 1.73 -14.85
CA TYR A 352 19.04 2.62 -14.56
C TYR A 352 19.57 3.93 -14.01
N ARG A 353 18.93 5.03 -14.42
CA ARG A 353 19.32 6.37 -13.98
C ARG A 353 18.11 7.23 -13.76
N LEU A 354 17.98 7.78 -12.55
CA LEU A 354 17.00 8.81 -12.24
C LEU A 354 17.69 10.17 -12.16
N THR A 355 17.22 11.11 -12.97
CA THR A 355 17.70 12.49 -12.98
C THR A 355 16.56 13.41 -12.60
N ARG A 356 16.81 14.36 -11.69
CA ARG A 356 15.87 15.44 -11.36
C ARG A 356 16.59 16.77 -11.46
N GLN A 357 15.96 17.74 -12.10
CA GLN A 357 16.55 19.04 -12.39
C GLN A 357 15.53 20.15 -12.16
N LEU A 358 15.99 21.26 -11.60
CA LEU A 358 15.21 22.49 -11.43
C LEU A 358 16.06 23.66 -11.89
N TRP A 359 15.49 24.51 -12.75
CA TRP A 359 16.13 25.71 -13.29
C TRP A 359 15.30 26.93 -12.92
N VAL A 360 15.94 27.95 -12.36
CA VAL A 360 15.33 29.25 -12.06
C VAL A 360 15.46 30.16 -13.28
N GLN A 361 14.32 30.47 -13.89
CA GLN A 361 14.18 31.26 -15.11
C GLN A 361 14.04 32.76 -14.83
N GLY A 362 13.42 33.08 -13.70
CA GLY A 362 13.17 34.45 -13.25
C GLY A 362 13.03 34.52 -11.73
N ILE A 363 13.28 35.71 -11.19
CA ILE A 363 13.21 35.99 -9.76
C ILE A 363 12.48 37.30 -9.57
N GLU A 364 11.33 37.25 -8.90
CA GLU A 364 10.55 38.41 -8.50
C GLU A 364 10.74 38.70 -7.00
N PRO A 365 11.19 39.92 -6.63
CA PRO A 365 11.29 40.33 -5.24
C PRO A 365 9.91 40.63 -4.63
N ASP A 366 9.86 40.77 -3.29
CA ASP A 366 8.66 41.16 -2.54
C ASP A 366 7.43 40.27 -2.77
N ALA A 367 7.68 38.97 -2.92
CA ALA A 367 6.63 37.98 -3.16
C ALA A 367 5.75 37.76 -1.93
N SER A 368 4.47 37.46 -2.17
CA SER A 368 3.52 36.98 -1.17
C SER A 368 3.33 35.48 -1.29
N PRO A 369 2.99 34.77 -0.19
CA PRO A 369 2.62 33.36 -0.27
C PRO A 369 1.39 33.19 -1.16
N PHE A 370 1.34 32.06 -1.85
CA PHE A 370 0.14 31.62 -2.55
C PHE A 370 -0.95 31.24 -1.54
N ASP A 371 -2.21 31.38 -1.96
CA ASP A 371 -3.37 30.97 -1.17
C ASP A 371 -3.37 29.45 -0.98
N GLU A 372 -3.44 28.96 0.27
CA GLU A 372 -3.47 27.52 0.56
C GLU A 372 -4.72 26.81 0.01
N ALA A 373 -5.77 27.55 -0.35
CA ALA A 373 -6.94 27.02 -1.05
C ALA A 373 -6.71 26.78 -2.56
N ASP A 374 -5.56 27.17 -3.10
CA ASP A 374 -5.24 26.98 -4.52
C ASP A 374 -4.88 25.52 -4.83
N ASP A 375 -5.74 24.88 -5.61
CA ASP A 375 -5.59 23.50 -6.05
C ASP A 375 -4.37 23.24 -6.95
N GLN A 376 -3.62 24.27 -7.37
CA GLN A 376 -2.35 24.11 -8.08
C GLN A 376 -1.14 23.98 -7.14
N LEU A 377 -1.35 24.02 -5.82
CA LEU A 377 -0.27 23.90 -4.84
C LEU A 377 0.20 22.46 -4.66
N LEU A 378 1.41 22.20 -5.15
CA LEU A 378 2.13 20.99 -4.84
C LEU A 378 2.75 21.11 -3.44
N HIS A 379 2.32 20.24 -2.53
CA HIS A 379 2.97 20.05 -1.25
C HIS A 379 3.91 18.85 -1.28
N ASP A 380 4.96 18.88 -0.45
CA ASP A 380 5.85 17.73 -0.19
C ASP A 380 5.11 16.66 0.63
N GLN A 381 4.15 16.00 -0.02
CA GLN A 381 3.42 14.85 0.52
C GLN A 381 3.93 13.58 -0.15
N ARG A 382 3.99 12.50 0.63
CA ARG A 382 4.52 11.20 0.19
C ARG A 382 3.87 10.66 -1.09
N ASP A 383 2.61 11.01 -1.34
CA ASP A 383 1.81 10.45 -2.44
C ASP A 383 1.56 11.47 -3.58
N ALA A 384 2.04 12.71 -3.45
CA ALA A 384 1.91 13.72 -4.49
C ALA A 384 2.97 13.50 -5.60
N ARG A 385 2.51 13.47 -6.85
CA ARG A 385 3.32 13.42 -8.07
C ARG A 385 3.10 14.70 -8.89
N LEU A 386 3.93 14.91 -9.91
CA LEU A 386 3.66 15.95 -10.90
C LEU A 386 2.28 15.78 -11.55
N ALA A 387 1.88 14.54 -11.86
CA ALA A 387 0.55 14.24 -12.40
C ALA A 387 -0.62 14.57 -11.44
N THR A 388 -0.34 14.83 -10.16
CA THR A 388 -1.38 15.19 -9.20
C THR A 388 -1.84 16.62 -9.41
N PHE A 389 -0.96 17.53 -9.83
CA PHE A 389 -1.27 18.96 -10.01
C PHE A 389 -0.42 19.61 -11.11
N PRO A 390 -0.99 20.39 -12.04
CA PRO A 390 -2.39 20.81 -12.16
C PRO A 390 -3.29 19.72 -12.77
N PHE A 391 -4.61 19.91 -12.73
CA PHE A 391 -5.60 18.95 -13.27
C PHE A 391 -5.86 19.09 -14.79
N GLU A 392 -5.30 20.11 -15.43
CA GLU A 392 -5.54 20.44 -16.85
C GLU A 392 -4.22 20.61 -17.61
N TYR A 393 -4.23 20.23 -18.90
CA TYR A 393 -3.13 20.50 -19.82
C TYR A 393 -3.26 21.89 -20.44
N LYS A 394 -2.29 22.77 -20.21
CA LYS A 394 -2.27 24.14 -20.75
C LYS A 394 -1.38 24.23 -21.98
N ASP A 395 -1.91 23.85 -23.14
CA ASP A 395 -1.15 23.84 -24.41
C ASP A 395 -0.57 25.22 -24.77
N SER A 396 -1.37 26.29 -24.67
CA SER A 396 -0.93 27.66 -24.94
C SER A 396 0.21 28.12 -24.02
N LEU A 397 0.23 27.65 -22.77
CA LEU A 397 1.31 27.93 -21.84
C LEU A 397 2.61 27.26 -22.30
N TRP A 398 2.54 26.00 -22.70
CA TRP A 398 3.70 25.27 -23.22
C TRP A 398 4.22 25.87 -24.52
N GLN A 399 3.34 26.21 -25.47
CA GLN A 399 3.73 26.87 -26.72
C GLN A 399 4.42 28.23 -26.46
N ALA A 400 3.85 29.06 -25.58
CA ALA A 400 4.46 30.33 -25.20
C ALA A 400 5.81 30.12 -24.50
N PHE A 401 5.91 29.13 -23.61
CA PHE A 401 7.14 28.80 -22.90
C PHE A 401 8.23 28.33 -23.86
N GLU A 402 7.90 27.46 -24.82
CA GLU A 402 8.81 26.95 -25.86
C GLU A 402 9.35 28.06 -26.76
N GLN A 403 8.53 29.05 -27.12
CA GLN A 403 8.96 30.21 -27.90
C GLN A 403 9.98 31.11 -27.18
N THR A 404 10.01 31.09 -25.85
CA THR A 404 10.95 31.91 -25.06
C THR A 404 12.33 31.28 -24.86
N ALA A 405 12.52 30.00 -25.26
CA ALA A 405 13.77 29.23 -25.31
C ALA A 405 14.82 29.56 -24.23
N ARG A 406 14.48 29.34 -22.95
CA ARG A 406 15.43 29.42 -21.83
C ARG A 406 15.58 28.11 -21.04
N TYR A 407 15.34 26.94 -21.64
CA TYR A 407 15.47 25.67 -20.92
C TYR A 407 16.17 24.57 -21.73
N PRO A 408 16.67 23.50 -21.09
CA PRO A 408 17.42 22.47 -21.79
C PRO A 408 16.52 21.52 -22.59
N GLU A 409 16.69 21.49 -23.90
CA GLU A 409 15.95 20.58 -24.80
C GLU A 409 16.35 19.11 -24.59
N LEU A 410 15.44 18.20 -24.94
CA LEU A 410 15.74 16.77 -25.04
C LEU A 410 16.58 16.51 -26.29
N SER A 411 17.55 15.59 -26.23
CA SER A 411 18.30 15.22 -27.41
C SER A 411 17.42 14.45 -28.40
N ALA A 412 17.77 14.44 -29.70
CA ALA A 412 17.03 13.68 -30.70
C ALA A 412 16.91 12.17 -30.35
N GLY A 413 17.95 11.59 -29.73
CA GLY A 413 17.93 10.20 -29.25
C GLY A 413 17.01 9.97 -28.06
N ASP A 414 16.88 10.94 -27.16
CA ASP A 414 15.94 10.87 -26.04
C ASP A 414 14.49 10.92 -26.54
N VAL A 415 14.19 11.81 -27.49
CA VAL A 415 12.86 11.89 -28.14
C VAL A 415 12.53 10.56 -28.83
N GLN A 416 13.44 10.02 -29.64
CA GLN A 416 13.24 8.74 -30.31
C GLN A 416 12.97 7.58 -29.31
N SER A 417 13.61 7.59 -28.15
CA SER A 417 13.42 6.55 -27.12
C SER A 417 12.02 6.61 -26.48
N LEU A 418 11.49 7.82 -26.27
CA LEU A 418 10.17 8.07 -25.69
C LEU A 418 9.02 7.88 -26.69
N GLU A 419 9.28 8.14 -27.97
CA GLU A 419 8.24 8.06 -29.02
C GLU A 419 7.95 6.63 -29.50
N ARG A 420 8.54 5.60 -28.86
CA ARG A 420 8.25 4.19 -29.14
C ARG A 420 6.76 3.82 -28.95
N LYS A 421 6.06 4.52 -28.06
CA LYS A 421 4.60 4.35 -27.83
C LYS A 421 3.72 5.35 -28.58
N GLY A 422 4.31 6.25 -29.37
CA GLY A 422 3.62 7.28 -30.13
C GLY A 422 4.25 8.67 -29.96
N PRO A 423 3.80 9.70 -30.70
CA PRO A 423 4.40 11.03 -30.66
C PRO A 423 4.32 11.68 -29.27
N LEU A 424 5.42 12.31 -28.83
CA LEU A 424 5.54 12.79 -27.45
C LEU A 424 4.52 13.89 -27.11
N HIS A 425 4.21 14.77 -28.07
CA HIS A 425 3.20 15.82 -27.92
C HIS A 425 1.79 15.26 -27.64
N GLN A 426 1.47 14.07 -28.17
CA GLN A 426 0.20 13.40 -27.87
C GLN A 426 0.22 12.84 -26.45
N GLN A 427 1.29 12.14 -26.07
CA GLN A 427 1.47 11.56 -24.74
C GLN A 427 1.28 12.60 -23.61
N TRP A 428 1.80 13.81 -23.79
CA TRP A 428 1.74 14.89 -22.79
C TRP A 428 0.33 15.27 -22.35
N SER A 429 -0.62 15.28 -23.28
CA SER A 429 -2.01 15.70 -23.02
C SER A 429 -2.89 14.57 -22.49
N ARG A 430 -2.54 13.30 -22.78
CA ARG A 430 -3.30 12.09 -22.39
C ARG A 430 -3.52 11.93 -20.89
N TRP A 431 -2.68 12.56 -20.08
CA TRP A 431 -2.85 12.52 -18.64
C TRP A 431 -3.92 13.49 -18.14
N PHE A 432 -4.41 14.41 -18.96
CA PHE A 432 -5.31 15.48 -18.55
C PHE A 432 -6.56 15.57 -19.42
N VAL A 433 -6.52 14.95 -20.61
CA VAL A 433 -7.62 14.94 -21.57
C VAL A 433 -8.07 13.50 -21.75
N LYS A 434 -9.37 13.25 -21.52
CA LYS A 434 -10.01 11.97 -21.85
C LYS A 434 -9.92 11.78 -23.37
N GLU A 435 -9.30 10.68 -23.80
CA GLU A 435 -9.32 10.27 -25.19
C GLU A 435 -10.62 9.56 -25.54
N GLU A 436 -11.06 9.66 -26.79
CA GLU A 436 -12.14 8.83 -27.33
C GLU A 436 -11.61 7.40 -27.56
N MET A 437 -11.64 6.59 -26.49
CA MET A 437 -11.27 5.18 -26.53
C MET A 437 -12.51 4.31 -26.71
N LEU A 438 -12.43 3.31 -27.60
CA LEU A 438 -13.42 2.26 -27.64
C LEU A 438 -13.24 1.32 -26.42
N PRO A 439 -14.34 0.78 -25.86
CA PRO A 439 -14.25 -0.24 -24.82
C PRO A 439 -13.41 -1.44 -25.29
N PRO A 440 -12.59 -2.04 -24.42
CA PRO A 440 -11.80 -3.21 -24.78
C PRO A 440 -12.68 -4.37 -25.23
N VAL A 441 -12.37 -4.94 -26.39
CA VAL A 441 -13.07 -6.08 -26.98
C VAL A 441 -12.19 -7.32 -26.82
N ALA A 442 -12.68 -8.30 -26.04
CA ALA A 442 -12.01 -9.58 -25.89
C ALA A 442 -12.23 -10.46 -27.12
N ASN A 443 -11.16 -11.12 -27.59
CA ASN A 443 -11.27 -12.12 -28.64
C ASN A 443 -11.93 -13.40 -28.08
N ALA A 444 -13.12 -13.73 -28.56
CA ALA A 444 -13.80 -14.98 -28.22
C ALA A 444 -13.08 -16.17 -28.87
N GLN A 445 -12.76 -17.20 -28.09
CA GLN A 445 -12.12 -18.44 -28.57
C GLN A 445 -13.11 -19.59 -28.48
N ALA A 446 -13.04 -20.57 -29.40
CA ALA A 446 -13.85 -21.76 -29.28
C ALA A 446 -13.29 -22.65 -28.16
N ASP A 447 -13.88 -22.55 -26.97
CA ASP A 447 -13.53 -23.34 -25.79
C ASP A 447 -14.80 -23.76 -25.05
N THR A 448 -14.72 -24.86 -24.30
CA THR A 448 -15.85 -25.47 -23.60
C THR A 448 -15.47 -25.95 -22.22
N LEU A 449 -16.38 -25.78 -21.27
CA LEU A 449 -16.36 -26.36 -19.94
C LEU A 449 -17.08 -27.71 -19.96
N LEU A 450 -16.42 -28.77 -19.49
CA LEU A 450 -17.01 -30.10 -19.33
C LEU A 450 -17.66 -30.23 -17.97
N LEU A 451 -18.92 -30.62 -17.98
CA LEU A 451 -19.66 -30.90 -16.76
C LEU A 451 -19.53 -32.38 -16.32
N PRO A 452 -19.76 -32.69 -15.03
CA PRO A 452 -19.72 -34.06 -14.53
C PRO A 452 -20.76 -34.98 -15.17
N ASP A 453 -21.86 -34.43 -15.69
CA ASP A 453 -22.90 -35.17 -16.42
C ASP A 453 -22.60 -35.38 -17.92
N GLY A 454 -21.42 -34.96 -18.38
CA GLY A 454 -20.95 -35.13 -19.76
C GLY A 454 -21.38 -34.03 -20.74
N ARG A 455 -22.20 -33.05 -20.31
CA ARG A 455 -22.54 -31.90 -21.16
C ARG A 455 -21.33 -30.97 -21.32
N LEU A 456 -21.24 -30.31 -22.47
CA LEU A 456 -20.27 -29.25 -22.75
C LEU A 456 -21.00 -27.90 -22.77
N ILE A 457 -20.47 -26.91 -22.04
CA ILE A 457 -20.94 -25.52 -22.06
C ILE A 457 -19.88 -24.66 -22.74
N ALA A 458 -20.27 -23.79 -23.67
CA ALA A 458 -19.34 -22.86 -24.30
C ALA A 458 -18.79 -21.83 -23.29
N ASP A 459 -17.48 -21.66 -23.24
CA ASP A 459 -16.80 -20.62 -22.45
C ASP A 459 -15.77 -19.87 -23.32
N PRO A 460 -16.21 -18.88 -24.10
CA PRO A 460 -15.36 -18.25 -25.09
C PRO A 460 -14.18 -17.44 -24.53
N TYR A 461 -14.19 -17.18 -23.22
CA TYR A 461 -13.19 -16.36 -22.54
C TYR A 461 -12.31 -17.17 -21.59
N ARG A 462 -12.39 -18.51 -21.59
CA ARG A 462 -11.58 -19.39 -20.72
C ARG A 462 -10.07 -19.15 -20.83
N TRP A 463 -9.59 -18.70 -21.99
CA TRP A 463 -8.18 -18.34 -22.19
C TRP A 463 -7.65 -17.32 -21.18
N MET A 464 -8.54 -16.50 -20.61
CA MET A 464 -8.25 -15.48 -19.59
C MET A 464 -7.81 -16.06 -18.24
N GLU A 465 -8.07 -17.35 -17.98
CA GLU A 465 -7.59 -18.05 -16.78
C GLU A 465 -6.07 -18.20 -16.79
N ARG A 466 -5.46 -18.22 -17.99
CA ARG A 466 -4.01 -18.35 -18.19
C ARG A 466 -3.31 -17.02 -17.95
N ARG A 467 -2.22 -17.02 -17.16
CA ARG A 467 -1.33 -15.87 -16.99
C ARG A 467 -0.27 -15.79 -18.10
N ASP A 468 -0.70 -15.63 -19.33
CA ASP A 468 0.19 -15.48 -20.50
C ASP A 468 0.26 -14.02 -20.99
N ASN A 469 1.06 -13.78 -22.04
CA ASN A 469 1.23 -12.45 -22.61
C ASN A 469 -0.06 -11.88 -23.22
N GLN A 470 -0.96 -12.74 -23.73
CA GLN A 470 -2.24 -12.30 -24.28
C GLN A 470 -3.13 -11.76 -23.16
N THR A 471 -3.23 -12.49 -22.05
CA THR A 471 -3.96 -12.07 -20.85
C THR A 471 -3.37 -10.79 -20.27
N GLN A 472 -2.05 -10.70 -20.14
CA GLN A 472 -1.42 -9.49 -19.61
C GLN A 472 -1.66 -8.25 -20.50
N ALA A 473 -1.62 -8.42 -21.84
CA ALA A 473 -1.94 -7.34 -22.76
C ALA A 473 -3.39 -6.87 -22.64
N TYR A 474 -4.33 -7.82 -22.45
CA TYR A 474 -5.74 -7.49 -22.24
C TYR A 474 -5.98 -6.76 -20.92
N ILE A 475 -5.37 -7.23 -19.82
CA ILE A 475 -5.39 -6.55 -18.51
C ILE A 475 -4.89 -5.11 -18.62
N ASN A 476 -3.77 -4.90 -19.33
CA ASN A 476 -3.22 -3.56 -19.52
C ASN A 476 -4.18 -2.67 -20.32
N THR A 477 -4.84 -3.22 -21.34
CA THR A 477 -5.83 -2.50 -22.15
C THR A 477 -7.06 -2.11 -21.33
N GLU A 478 -7.56 -3.02 -20.49
CA GLU A 478 -8.67 -2.75 -19.54
C GLU A 478 -8.32 -1.64 -18.56
N ASN A 479 -7.16 -1.73 -17.91
CA ASN A 479 -6.73 -0.71 -16.96
C ASN A 479 -6.51 0.65 -17.65
N CYS A 480 -5.96 0.67 -18.88
CA CYS A 480 -5.83 1.90 -19.66
C CYS A 480 -7.19 2.55 -19.96
N TYR A 481 -8.16 1.76 -20.44
CA TYR A 481 -9.52 2.24 -20.69
C TYR A 481 -10.16 2.76 -19.40
N PHE A 482 -10.06 2.01 -18.31
CA PHE A 482 -10.54 2.43 -17.00
C PHE A 482 -9.95 3.78 -16.58
N PHE A 483 -8.63 3.93 -16.55
CA PHE A 483 -8.02 5.19 -16.11
C PHE A 483 -8.35 6.37 -17.01
N ASN A 484 -8.54 6.14 -18.32
CA ASN A 484 -8.98 7.17 -19.26
C ASN A 484 -10.36 7.74 -18.89
N GLU A 485 -11.31 6.87 -18.51
CA GLU A 485 -12.66 7.27 -18.09
C GLU A 485 -12.67 8.16 -16.83
N TYR A 486 -11.68 8.01 -15.95
CA TYR A 486 -11.54 8.80 -14.72
C TYR A 486 -10.74 10.10 -14.89
N ILE A 487 -10.12 10.36 -16.04
CA ILE A 487 -9.35 11.60 -16.27
C ILE A 487 -10.16 12.87 -15.96
N PRO A 488 -11.42 13.01 -16.45
CA PRO A 488 -12.23 14.21 -16.19
C PRO A 488 -12.52 14.44 -14.69
N TRP A 489 -12.38 13.40 -13.87
CA TRP A 489 -12.74 13.38 -12.46
C TRP A 489 -11.54 13.46 -11.52
N LYS A 490 -10.31 13.65 -12.03
CA LYS A 490 -9.08 13.65 -11.21
C LYS A 490 -9.11 14.60 -10.03
N ARG A 491 -9.71 15.79 -10.20
CA ARG A 491 -9.85 16.78 -9.11
C ARG A 491 -10.76 16.27 -8.00
N GLN A 492 -11.94 15.78 -8.37
CA GLN A 492 -12.90 15.19 -7.45
C GLN A 492 -12.32 13.94 -6.78
N GLN A 493 -11.57 13.13 -7.54
CA GLN A 493 -10.84 11.97 -7.03
C GLN A 493 -9.88 12.37 -5.92
N PHE A 494 -9.02 13.36 -6.17
CA PHE A 494 -8.06 13.81 -5.18
C PHE A 494 -8.75 14.38 -3.92
N SER A 495 -9.83 15.15 -4.11
CA SER A 495 -10.62 15.72 -3.02
C SER A 495 -11.26 14.63 -2.14
N ALA A 496 -11.98 13.68 -2.75
CA ALA A 496 -12.62 12.57 -2.04
C ALA A 496 -11.61 11.64 -1.36
N PHE A 497 -10.52 11.30 -2.05
CA PHE A 497 -9.41 10.52 -1.47
C PHE A 497 -8.84 11.22 -0.22
N ARG A 498 -8.60 12.53 -0.30
CA ARG A 498 -8.10 13.32 0.83
C ARG A 498 -9.12 13.39 1.96
N LYS A 499 -10.42 13.58 1.67
CA LYS A 499 -11.49 13.61 2.66
C LYS A 499 -11.56 12.30 3.46
N MET A 500 -11.54 11.16 2.77
CA MET A 500 -11.53 9.84 3.41
C MET A 500 -10.24 9.59 4.21
N LEU A 501 -9.06 9.85 3.62
CA LEU A 501 -7.78 9.65 4.30
C LEU A 501 -7.62 10.51 5.56
N MET A 502 -8.28 11.67 5.61
CA MET A 502 -8.23 12.60 6.73
C MET A 502 -9.34 12.38 7.76
N THR A 503 -10.20 11.37 7.58
CA THR A 503 -11.31 11.07 8.51
C THR A 503 -10.79 10.43 9.80
N LEU A 504 -10.01 9.35 9.69
CA LEU A 504 -9.40 8.71 10.85
C LEU A 504 -8.15 9.47 11.34
N GLY A 505 -8.03 9.59 12.65
CA GLY A 505 -6.87 10.12 13.37
C GLY A 505 -5.98 9.00 13.91
N ARG A 506 -5.00 9.38 14.76
CA ARG A 506 -4.24 8.40 15.52
C ARG A 506 -5.10 7.93 16.68
N CYS A 507 -5.48 6.65 16.69
CA CYS A 507 -5.94 6.02 17.91
C CYS A 507 -4.72 5.81 18.81
N ASP A 508 -4.60 6.56 19.90
CA ASP A 508 -3.62 6.24 20.94
C ASP A 508 -4.18 5.11 21.81
N THR A 509 -4.33 3.91 21.23
CA THR A 509 -4.72 2.69 21.96
C THR A 509 -3.64 2.22 22.94
N ASN A 510 -2.51 2.95 23.01
CA ASN A 510 -1.36 2.66 23.85
C ASN A 510 -1.48 3.21 25.29
N SER A 511 -2.65 3.66 25.72
CA SER A 511 -2.86 4.04 27.13
C SER A 511 -2.81 2.83 28.07
N THR A 512 -2.81 1.60 27.55
CA THR A 512 -2.44 0.41 28.34
C THR A 512 -0.92 0.22 28.27
N PRO A 513 -0.18 0.36 29.39
CA PRO A 513 1.23 0.04 29.41
C PRO A 513 1.41 -1.39 28.89
N PRO A 514 2.37 -1.66 27.98
CA PRO A 514 2.72 -3.03 27.64
C PRO A 514 2.99 -3.80 28.94
N ARG A 515 2.48 -5.03 29.06
CA ARG A 515 3.01 -5.95 30.08
C ARG A 515 4.53 -5.95 29.92
N HIS A 516 5.25 -5.63 31.00
CA HIS A 516 6.70 -5.63 31.00
C HIS A 516 7.20 -7.05 31.27
N PRO A 517 8.22 -7.53 30.54
CA PRO A 517 8.95 -6.88 29.44
C PRO A 517 8.15 -6.89 28.11
N TYR A 518 8.48 -6.00 27.16
CA TYR A 518 7.81 -5.94 25.85
C TYR A 518 8.78 -5.95 24.67
N VAL A 519 8.30 -6.44 23.53
CA VAL A 519 9.07 -6.51 22.28
C VAL A 519 8.78 -5.29 21.40
N TYR A 520 9.81 -4.51 21.10
CA TYR A 520 9.72 -3.46 20.09
C TYR A 520 10.58 -3.79 18.88
N ARG A 521 10.19 -3.22 17.74
CA ARG A 521 10.85 -3.40 16.45
C ARG A 521 11.47 -2.08 16.01
N ASP A 522 12.71 -2.13 15.53
CA ASP A 522 13.40 -1.01 14.90
C ASP A 522 14.09 -1.42 13.56
N ASN A 523 14.99 -0.55 13.10
CA ASN A 523 15.77 -0.76 11.88
C ASN A 523 16.96 -1.73 12.00
N ARG A 524 17.25 -2.28 13.18
CA ARG A 524 18.30 -3.29 13.45
C ARG A 524 17.71 -4.67 13.73
N GLY A 525 16.60 -4.76 14.45
CA GLY A 525 15.96 -6.02 14.77
C GLY A 525 14.65 -5.93 15.54
N LEU A 526 14.29 -7.04 16.16
CA LEU A 526 13.36 -7.09 17.31
C LEU A 526 14.18 -7.06 18.60
N PHE A 527 13.72 -6.28 19.57
CA PHE A 527 14.37 -6.07 20.86
C PHE A 527 13.37 -6.27 21.98
N LEU A 528 13.82 -6.89 23.06
CA LEU A 528 13.13 -6.99 24.33
C LEU A 528 13.67 -5.91 25.27
N THR A 529 12.80 -5.19 25.94
CA THR A 529 13.18 -4.19 26.94
C THR A 529 12.19 -4.21 28.10
N ASP A 530 12.62 -3.74 29.26
CA ASP A 530 11.79 -3.54 30.44
C ASP A 530 11.56 -2.02 30.70
N SER A 531 10.69 -1.71 31.65
CA SER A 531 10.42 -0.32 32.07
C SER A 531 11.53 0.31 32.92
N THR A 532 12.55 -0.45 33.30
CA THR A 532 13.58 -0.01 34.26
C THR A 532 14.74 0.73 33.60
N GLY A 533 14.74 0.81 32.27
CA GLY A 533 15.80 1.49 31.50
C GLY A 533 17.03 0.62 31.27
N SER A 534 16.90 -0.70 31.39
CA SER A 534 17.97 -1.64 31.04
C SER A 534 18.23 -1.62 29.52
N GLU A 535 19.48 -1.91 29.13
CA GLU A 535 19.87 -1.97 27.71
C GLU A 535 19.02 -3.02 26.97
N PRO A 536 18.34 -2.65 25.86
CA PRO A 536 17.47 -3.58 25.14
C PRO A 536 18.20 -4.83 24.64
N ARG A 537 17.68 -6.01 24.98
CA ARG A 537 18.19 -7.29 24.49
C ARG A 537 17.70 -7.54 23.07
N MET A 538 18.62 -7.75 22.12
CA MET A 538 18.26 -8.11 20.75
C MET A 538 17.72 -9.54 20.69
N LEU A 539 16.50 -9.71 20.20
CA LEU A 539 15.88 -11.02 19.99
C LEU A 539 16.18 -11.54 18.57
N LEU A 540 15.93 -10.71 17.56
CA LEU A 540 16.08 -11.09 16.15
C LEU A 540 16.78 -9.99 15.38
N SER A 541 17.97 -10.27 14.88
CA SER A 541 18.73 -9.41 13.99
C SER A 541 18.25 -9.60 12.56
N PHE A 542 17.80 -8.52 11.92
CA PHE A 542 17.34 -8.63 10.53
C PHE A 542 18.51 -8.66 9.54
N THR A 543 19.75 -8.60 10.01
CA THR A 543 20.94 -8.68 9.15
C THR A 543 21.63 -10.03 9.23
N THR A 544 21.47 -10.75 10.35
CA THR A 544 22.13 -12.05 10.56
C THR A 544 21.14 -13.22 10.57
N ASP A 545 19.91 -13.01 11.03
CA ASP A 545 18.99 -14.12 11.33
C ASP A 545 17.94 -14.33 10.25
N LEU A 546 17.78 -13.35 9.35
CA LEU A 546 16.81 -13.41 8.27
C LEU A 546 17.50 -13.86 6.95
N PRO A 547 16.92 -14.79 6.17
CA PRO A 547 17.45 -15.21 4.87
C PRO A 547 17.27 -14.13 3.79
N ASP A 548 18.28 -13.90 2.94
CA ASP A 548 18.28 -12.82 1.93
C ASP A 548 16.97 -12.70 1.13
N GLY A 549 16.48 -11.47 0.96
CA GLY A 549 15.22 -11.17 0.26
C GLY A 549 13.92 -11.43 1.05
N LYS A 550 13.97 -12.12 2.20
CA LYS A 550 12.79 -12.49 3.00
C LYS A 550 12.47 -11.53 4.15
N SER A 551 11.34 -10.83 4.12
CA SER A 551 10.95 -9.85 5.15
C SER A 551 10.09 -10.44 6.26
N LEU A 552 10.32 -10.03 7.52
CA LEU A 552 9.52 -10.40 8.70
C LEU A 552 8.05 -9.99 8.55
N ARG A 553 7.12 -10.96 8.59
CA ARG A 553 5.66 -10.80 8.45
C ARG A 553 4.96 -10.68 9.79
N SER A 554 5.03 -11.71 10.62
CA SER A 554 4.56 -11.74 12.01
C SER A 554 5.65 -12.31 12.92
N TYR A 555 5.52 -12.09 14.23
CA TYR A 555 6.41 -12.64 15.24
C TYR A 555 5.69 -12.78 16.57
N GLN A 556 6.06 -13.79 17.34
CA GLN A 556 5.50 -14.07 18.66
C GLN A 556 6.61 -14.65 19.57
N PRO A 557 7.01 -13.95 20.63
CA PRO A 557 7.93 -14.51 21.62
C PRO A 557 7.24 -15.63 22.41
N SER A 558 8.03 -16.59 22.90
CA SER A 558 7.55 -17.54 23.90
C SER A 558 7.23 -16.83 25.23
N PRO A 559 6.34 -17.38 26.09
CA PRO A 559 5.90 -16.75 27.34
C PRO A 559 7.00 -16.18 28.26
N GLU A 560 8.13 -16.89 28.39
CA GLU A 560 9.29 -16.51 29.19
C GLU A 560 10.44 -15.95 28.34
N TYR A 561 10.21 -15.69 27.05
CA TYR A 561 11.18 -15.11 26.13
C TYR A 561 12.48 -15.93 25.98
N GLY A 562 12.40 -17.26 26.01
CA GLY A 562 13.48 -18.18 25.66
C GLY A 562 13.60 -18.43 24.15
N SER A 563 12.51 -18.24 23.40
CA SER A 563 12.45 -18.40 21.94
C SER A 563 11.59 -17.34 21.25
N LEU A 564 11.69 -17.25 19.93
CA LEU A 564 10.87 -16.38 19.08
C LEU A 564 10.42 -17.13 17.83
N ALA A 565 9.11 -17.30 17.68
CA ALA A 565 8.50 -17.76 16.44
C ALA A 565 8.26 -16.56 15.51
N PHE A 566 8.54 -16.71 14.23
CA PHE A 566 8.34 -15.64 13.26
C PHE A 566 8.10 -16.15 11.85
N THR A 567 7.38 -15.36 11.06
CA THR A 567 7.08 -15.69 9.67
C THR A 567 7.74 -14.72 8.72
N LEU A 568 8.04 -15.19 7.52
CA LEU A 568 8.72 -14.44 6.47
C LEU A 568 7.91 -14.39 5.20
N SER A 569 8.09 -13.31 4.42
CA SER A 569 7.48 -13.16 3.11
C SER A 569 7.95 -14.25 2.14
N ASN A 570 7.03 -14.96 1.50
CA ASN A 570 7.32 -15.93 0.45
C ASN A 570 6.66 -15.60 -0.91
N GLY A 571 5.91 -14.50 -1.00
CA GLY A 571 5.16 -14.13 -2.22
C GLY A 571 3.72 -14.61 -2.21
N ASP A 572 3.34 -15.37 -1.18
CA ASP A 572 2.00 -15.89 -0.93
C ASP A 572 1.37 -15.15 0.25
N ALA A 573 0.07 -14.87 0.18
CA ALA A 573 -0.69 -14.24 1.26
C ALA A 573 -1.21 -15.26 2.29
N TYR A 574 -1.45 -16.50 1.85
CA TYR A 574 -2.07 -17.59 2.61
C TYR A 574 -1.06 -18.57 3.19
N ALA A 575 0.16 -18.59 2.68
CA ALA A 575 1.25 -19.36 3.26
C ALA A 575 2.41 -18.43 3.59
N ARG A 576 3.15 -18.71 4.65
CA ARG A 576 4.34 -17.94 5.02
C ARG A 576 5.50 -18.88 5.37
N ALA A 577 6.72 -18.37 5.20
CA ALA A 577 7.90 -19.09 5.62
C ALA A 577 8.11 -18.94 7.13
N GLY A 578 7.66 -19.93 7.89
CA GLY A 578 7.73 -20.02 9.35
C GLY A 578 9.12 -20.44 9.84
N ARG A 579 9.63 -19.73 10.83
CA ARG A 579 10.93 -19.93 11.47
C ARG A 579 10.78 -19.78 12.98
N VAL A 580 11.72 -20.36 13.72
CA VAL A 580 11.82 -20.15 15.17
C VAL A 580 13.27 -19.97 15.58
N LYS A 581 13.54 -18.99 16.42
CA LYS A 581 14.86 -18.71 16.96
C LYS A 581 14.91 -19.08 18.44
N THR A 582 15.82 -19.97 18.81
CA THR A 582 16.10 -20.34 20.20
C THR A 582 17.25 -19.49 20.71
N PHE A 583 17.05 -18.71 21.78
CA PHE A 583 18.05 -17.71 22.17
C PHE A 583 19.25 -18.29 22.90
N ALA A 584 19.07 -19.36 23.68
CA ALA A 584 20.17 -19.99 24.43
C ALA A 584 21.26 -20.55 23.50
N SER A 585 20.86 -21.12 22.37
CA SER A 585 21.77 -21.67 21.35
C SER A 585 22.06 -20.70 20.20
N ASN A 586 21.33 -19.58 20.12
CA ASN A 586 21.31 -18.66 18.99
C ASN A 586 21.05 -19.36 17.63
N ARG A 587 20.28 -20.47 17.64
CA ARG A 587 19.93 -21.26 16.46
C ARG A 587 18.60 -20.78 15.88
N VAL A 588 18.51 -20.74 14.54
CA VAL A 588 17.25 -20.48 13.82
C VAL A 588 16.87 -21.73 13.03
N ASP A 589 15.71 -22.29 13.37
CA ASP A 589 15.19 -23.50 12.74
C ASP A 589 14.06 -23.17 11.75
N SER A 590 13.94 -24.00 10.72
CA SER A 590 12.87 -23.90 9.72
C SER A 590 11.68 -24.76 10.10
N LEU A 591 10.49 -24.17 10.23
CA LEU A 591 9.26 -24.89 10.53
C LEU A 591 8.62 -25.44 9.25
N SER A 592 8.21 -24.53 8.36
CA SER A 592 7.59 -24.81 7.07
C SER A 592 7.66 -23.57 6.18
N ASP A 593 7.64 -23.75 4.86
CA ASP A 593 7.46 -22.65 3.91
C ASP A 593 5.98 -22.40 3.54
N GLN A 594 5.08 -23.23 4.08
CA GLN A 594 3.63 -23.21 3.91
C GLN A 594 2.90 -22.98 5.25
N LEU A 595 3.53 -22.30 6.22
CA LEU A 595 2.91 -22.05 7.54
C LEU A 595 1.72 -21.10 7.39
N TYR A 596 0.57 -21.47 7.96
CA TYR A 596 -0.63 -20.64 8.01
C TYR A 596 -0.69 -19.86 9.33
N GLU A 597 -0.86 -20.57 10.44
CA GLU A 597 -0.97 -20.02 11.80
C GLU A 597 0.06 -20.66 12.74
N MET A 598 0.38 -19.98 13.83
CA MET A 598 1.27 -20.50 14.88
C MET A 598 0.93 -19.87 16.23
N GLU A 599 0.98 -20.66 17.29
CA GLU A 599 0.70 -20.25 18.67
C GLU A 599 1.59 -21.02 19.66
N TRP A 600 2.00 -20.36 20.75
CA TRP A 600 2.77 -21.01 21.83
C TRP A 600 1.85 -21.75 22.78
N LEU A 601 2.04 -23.06 22.92
CA LEU A 601 1.35 -23.87 23.92
C LEU A 601 2.00 -23.73 25.30
N SER A 602 3.32 -23.62 25.33
CA SER A 602 4.13 -23.46 26.54
C SER A 602 5.42 -22.70 26.20
N GLU A 603 6.30 -22.48 27.17
CA GLU A 603 7.63 -21.92 26.90
C GLU A 603 8.45 -22.75 25.90
N ASN A 604 8.23 -24.07 25.88
CA ASN A 604 9.07 -25.00 25.14
C ASN A 604 8.37 -25.66 23.95
N THR A 605 7.10 -25.34 23.71
CA THR A 605 6.29 -25.99 22.68
C THR A 605 5.53 -24.95 21.85
N LEU A 606 5.87 -24.88 20.56
CA LEU A 606 5.15 -24.12 19.55
C LEU A 606 4.22 -25.06 18.77
N VAL A 607 2.99 -24.63 18.51
CA VAL A 607 2.06 -25.33 17.64
C VAL A 607 1.81 -24.48 16.39
N TYR A 608 1.73 -25.11 15.22
CA TYR A 608 1.46 -24.39 13.98
C TYR A 608 0.74 -25.26 12.95
N THR A 609 0.00 -24.61 12.06
CA THR A 609 -0.69 -25.24 10.92
C THR A 609 0.03 -24.95 9.61
N VAL A 610 -0.12 -25.84 8.64
CA VAL A 610 0.40 -25.66 7.28
C VAL A 610 -0.68 -25.89 6.23
N VAL A 611 -0.54 -25.20 5.10
CA VAL A 611 -1.42 -25.37 3.94
C VAL A 611 -0.89 -26.36 2.92
N ASN A 612 -1.81 -26.94 2.14
CA ASN A 612 -1.50 -27.76 0.96
C ASN A 612 -1.41 -26.91 -0.32
N GLU A 613 -1.34 -27.57 -1.48
CA GLU A 613 -1.26 -26.91 -2.80
C GLU A 613 -2.48 -26.04 -3.10
N SER A 614 -3.67 -26.47 -2.66
CA SER A 614 -4.94 -25.74 -2.73
C SER A 614 -5.11 -24.70 -1.61
N LYS A 615 -4.05 -24.35 -0.89
CA LYS A 615 -4.05 -23.32 0.18
C LYS A 615 -4.99 -23.61 1.36
N ARG A 616 -5.43 -24.86 1.52
CA ARG A 616 -6.22 -25.33 2.67
C ARG A 616 -5.28 -25.70 3.81
N ALA A 617 -5.52 -25.17 5.01
CA ALA A 617 -4.81 -25.59 6.21
C ALA A 617 -5.22 -27.02 6.58
N TYR A 618 -4.30 -27.98 6.48
CA TYR A 618 -4.66 -29.40 6.56
C TYR A 618 -3.86 -30.18 7.61
N ALA A 619 -2.71 -29.70 8.05
CA ALA A 619 -1.87 -30.40 9.03
C ALA A 619 -1.43 -29.46 10.15
N CYS A 620 -1.47 -29.96 11.39
CA CYS A 620 -1.07 -29.26 12.60
C CYS A 620 0.11 -29.99 13.26
N TYR A 621 1.16 -29.25 13.62
CA TYR A 621 2.39 -29.77 14.19
C TYR A 621 2.70 -29.12 15.54
N ALA A 622 3.29 -29.90 16.44
CA ALA A 622 4.03 -29.40 17.60
C ALA A 622 5.53 -29.37 17.29
N TYR A 623 6.20 -28.35 17.78
CA TYR A 623 7.63 -28.16 17.64
C TYR A 623 8.27 -27.75 18.95
N GLN A 624 9.36 -28.43 19.32
CA GLN A 624 10.14 -28.14 20.51
C GLN A 624 11.48 -27.48 20.14
N PRO A 625 11.64 -26.16 20.33
CA PRO A 625 12.81 -25.42 19.85
C PRO A 625 14.14 -25.83 20.49
N GLN A 626 14.11 -26.37 21.71
CA GLN A 626 15.32 -26.80 22.41
C GLN A 626 15.95 -28.04 21.77
N HIS A 627 15.11 -28.98 21.31
CA HIS A 627 15.55 -30.24 20.73
C HIS A 627 15.56 -30.23 19.20
N GLY A 628 14.75 -29.36 18.58
CA GLY A 628 14.52 -29.37 17.14
C GLY A 628 13.52 -30.44 16.70
N ASP A 629 12.75 -30.99 17.65
CA ASP A 629 11.84 -32.09 17.40
C ASP A 629 10.49 -31.57 16.86
N ARG A 630 10.08 -32.12 15.72
CA ARG A 630 8.78 -31.84 15.09
C ARG A 630 7.89 -33.08 15.14
N ARG A 631 6.67 -32.92 15.64
CA ARG A 631 5.66 -33.99 15.71
C ARG A 631 4.36 -33.54 15.02
N LEU A 632 3.82 -34.39 14.15
CA LEU A 632 2.46 -34.21 13.62
C LEU A 632 1.45 -34.47 14.74
N LEU A 633 0.56 -33.52 14.99
CA LEU A 633 -0.52 -33.66 15.98
C LEU A 633 -1.81 -34.14 15.32
N PHE A 634 -2.18 -33.52 14.20
CA PHE A 634 -3.43 -33.77 13.50
C PHE A 634 -3.28 -33.52 12.00
N GLU A 635 -3.98 -34.31 11.19
CA GLU A 635 -4.07 -34.14 9.75
C GLU A 635 -5.54 -34.29 9.32
N ALA A 636 -6.11 -33.22 8.74
CA ALA A 636 -7.43 -33.20 8.13
C ALA A 636 -7.35 -33.85 6.73
N THR A 637 -7.67 -35.15 6.68
CA THR A 637 -7.64 -35.96 5.46
C THR A 637 -8.80 -35.67 4.52
N ASP A 638 -9.94 -35.20 5.05
CA ASP A 638 -11.08 -34.75 4.26
C ASP A 638 -10.78 -33.36 3.65
N PRO A 639 -10.84 -33.20 2.32
CA PRO A 639 -10.59 -31.93 1.66
C PRO A 639 -11.64 -30.84 1.94
N GLU A 640 -12.81 -31.19 2.47
CA GLU A 640 -13.87 -30.25 2.83
C GLU A 640 -13.64 -29.59 4.20
N PHE A 641 -12.70 -30.10 5.00
CA PHE A 641 -12.39 -29.56 6.32
C PHE A 641 -11.03 -28.86 6.35
N GLU A 642 -10.92 -27.75 7.07
CA GLU A 642 -9.65 -27.07 7.33
C GLU A 642 -9.34 -26.96 8.82
N LEU A 643 -8.09 -26.59 9.12
CA LEU A 643 -7.59 -26.46 10.47
C LEU A 643 -7.38 -24.98 10.86
N GLU A 644 -7.96 -24.59 11.98
CA GLU A 644 -7.76 -23.28 12.61
C GLU A 644 -7.28 -23.42 14.05
N LEU A 645 -6.37 -22.54 14.46
CA LEU A 645 -5.83 -22.47 15.82
C LEU A 645 -6.41 -21.28 16.59
N TYR A 646 -6.83 -21.53 17.84
CA TYR A 646 -7.39 -20.51 18.72
C TYR A 646 -6.66 -20.49 20.06
N GLU A 647 -6.07 -19.35 20.44
CA GLU A 647 -5.56 -19.10 21.79
C GLU A 647 -6.65 -18.42 22.63
N VAL A 648 -7.03 -19.07 23.72
CA VAL A 648 -8.13 -18.65 24.60
C VAL A 648 -7.67 -18.68 26.06
N GLN A 649 -7.23 -17.51 26.55
CA GLN A 649 -6.75 -17.31 27.93
C GLN A 649 -5.68 -18.31 28.41
N GLY A 650 -4.68 -18.55 27.58
CA GLY A 650 -3.59 -19.49 27.81
C GLY A 650 -3.93 -20.95 27.49
N THR A 651 -5.15 -21.23 27.04
CA THR A 651 -5.53 -22.56 26.51
C THR A 651 -5.54 -22.51 24.99
N LEU A 652 -4.90 -23.49 24.36
CA LEU A 652 -4.87 -23.60 22.90
C LEU A 652 -5.90 -24.62 22.42
N LEU A 653 -6.69 -24.23 21.41
CA LEU A 653 -7.66 -25.09 20.75
C LEU A 653 -7.29 -25.27 19.27
N LEU A 654 -7.57 -26.46 18.74
CA LEU A 654 -7.53 -26.76 17.31
C LEU A 654 -8.96 -27.09 16.85
N SER A 655 -9.44 -26.37 15.85
CA SER A 655 -10.72 -26.64 15.20
C SER A 655 -10.46 -27.29 13.84
N CYS A 656 -11.10 -28.42 13.56
CA CYS A 656 -11.17 -29.03 12.23
C CYS A 656 -12.58 -28.79 11.69
N LEU A 657 -12.73 -27.81 10.80
CA LEU A 657 -14.03 -27.19 10.50
C LEU A 657 -14.35 -27.13 9.01
N ASN A 658 -15.64 -27.03 8.73
CA ASN A 658 -16.18 -26.58 7.46
C ASN A 658 -17.47 -25.79 7.68
N SER A 659 -18.16 -25.41 6.60
CA SER A 659 -19.42 -24.65 6.67
C SER A 659 -20.60 -25.41 7.32
N ASN A 660 -20.47 -26.71 7.61
CA ASN A 660 -21.51 -27.53 8.25
C ASN A 660 -21.22 -27.85 9.72
N GLY A 661 -20.02 -27.62 10.23
CA GLY A 661 -19.66 -27.98 11.59
C GLY A 661 -18.16 -28.08 11.80
N ASN A 662 -17.75 -28.34 13.03
CA ASN A 662 -16.36 -28.49 13.39
C ASN A 662 -16.14 -29.54 14.47
N GLU A 663 -15.00 -30.22 14.41
CA GLU A 663 -14.45 -30.94 15.56
C GLU A 663 -13.52 -30.01 16.32
N LEU A 664 -13.70 -29.95 17.64
CA LEU A 664 -12.88 -29.11 18.50
C LEU A 664 -11.98 -29.97 19.38
N PHE A 665 -10.70 -29.63 19.42
CA PHE A 665 -9.70 -30.28 20.26
C PHE A 665 -9.05 -29.25 21.18
N ARG A 666 -8.88 -29.60 22.45
CA ARG A 666 -7.97 -28.89 23.35
C ARG A 666 -6.56 -29.46 23.19
N ILE A 667 -5.59 -28.60 22.98
CA ILE A 667 -4.18 -28.97 22.93
C ILE A 667 -3.57 -28.74 24.32
N LYS A 668 -2.90 -29.75 24.87
CA LYS A 668 -2.22 -29.65 26.17
C LYS A 668 -0.92 -30.45 26.20
N GLU A 669 -0.03 -30.11 27.12
CA GLU A 669 1.09 -30.99 27.47
C GLU A 669 0.62 -32.03 28.50
N GLY A 670 0.80 -33.30 28.16
CA GLY A 670 0.57 -34.45 29.03
C GLY A 670 1.86 -35.21 29.34
N THR A 671 1.75 -36.36 30.00
CA THR A 671 2.90 -37.16 30.43
C THR A 671 3.66 -37.81 29.26
N ALA A 672 3.00 -37.98 28.10
CA ALA A 672 3.58 -38.52 26.87
C ALA A 672 3.89 -37.44 25.80
N GLY A 673 3.96 -36.15 26.20
CA GLY A 673 4.19 -35.01 25.32
C GLY A 673 2.90 -34.25 24.98
N VAL A 674 2.80 -33.67 23.79
CA VAL A 674 1.61 -32.91 23.38
C VAL A 674 0.46 -33.85 23.04
N GLU A 675 -0.70 -33.62 23.66
CA GLU A 675 -1.92 -34.41 23.54
C GLU A 675 -3.07 -33.56 22.99
N LEU A 676 -3.91 -34.18 22.16
CA LEU A 676 -5.18 -33.63 21.70
C LEU A 676 -6.32 -34.28 22.47
N LEU A 677 -7.11 -33.47 23.17
CA LEU A 677 -8.33 -33.91 23.83
C LEU A 677 -9.52 -33.42 23.00
N ARG A 678 -10.23 -34.35 22.35
CA ARG A 678 -11.45 -34.03 21.60
C ARG A 678 -12.53 -33.55 22.58
N LEU A 679 -13.05 -32.36 22.35
CA LEU A 679 -14.13 -31.76 23.13
C LEU A 679 -15.49 -32.12 22.53
N HIS A 680 -15.68 -31.92 21.23
CA HIS A 680 -16.88 -32.36 20.50
C HIS A 680 -16.57 -32.77 19.05
N GLY A 681 -17.52 -33.45 18.40
CA GLY A 681 -17.45 -33.87 17.00
C GLY A 681 -18.13 -32.90 16.02
N THR A 682 -18.23 -33.29 14.75
CA THR A 682 -18.69 -32.45 13.61
C THR A 682 -20.17 -32.09 13.60
N ASP A 683 -20.98 -32.63 14.52
CA ASP A 683 -22.43 -32.38 14.53
C ASP A 683 -22.78 -30.90 14.83
N TRP A 684 -21.81 -30.11 15.32
CA TRP A 684 -22.00 -28.76 15.86
C TRP A 684 -21.08 -27.77 15.14
N TYR A 685 -21.50 -26.51 15.09
CA TYR A 685 -20.68 -25.41 14.60
C TYR A 685 -20.42 -24.41 15.72
N SER A 686 -19.21 -24.42 16.28
CA SER A 686 -18.79 -23.52 17.36
C SER A 686 -18.30 -22.18 16.82
N THR A 687 -18.69 -21.07 17.46
CA THR A 687 -18.53 -19.71 16.90
C THR A 687 -17.64 -18.78 17.73
N ASP A 688 -17.60 -18.95 19.05
CA ASP A 688 -16.69 -18.21 19.95
C ASP A 688 -16.38 -19.03 21.20
N PHE A 689 -15.24 -18.73 21.83
CA PHE A 689 -14.66 -19.49 22.94
C PHE A 689 -14.20 -18.55 24.05
N TYR A 690 -14.45 -18.93 25.31
CA TYR A 690 -13.92 -18.23 26.47
C TYR A 690 -13.58 -19.21 27.58
N PHE A 691 -12.36 -19.14 28.10
CA PHE A 691 -11.88 -20.05 29.14
C PHE A 691 -11.93 -19.36 30.50
N ASP A 692 -12.55 -20.00 31.49
CA ASP A 692 -12.66 -19.53 32.87
C ASP A 692 -12.91 -20.72 33.81
N GLU A 693 -11.82 -21.31 34.31
CA GLU A 693 -11.74 -22.65 34.95
C GLU A 693 -12.19 -23.80 34.01
N ASP A 694 -13.38 -23.66 33.45
CA ASP A 694 -14.00 -24.45 32.41
C ASP A 694 -14.01 -23.69 31.07
N LEU A 695 -14.15 -24.40 29.95
CA LEU A 695 -14.31 -23.77 28.64
C LEU A 695 -15.80 -23.49 28.37
N TYR A 696 -16.14 -22.22 28.17
CA TYR A 696 -17.41 -21.79 27.63
C TYR A 696 -17.28 -21.61 26.12
N TYR A 697 -18.30 -22.03 25.37
CA TYR A 697 -18.33 -21.79 23.94
C TYR A 697 -19.76 -21.67 23.41
N LEU A 698 -19.87 -20.90 22.34
CA LEU A 698 -21.10 -20.71 21.59
C LEU A 698 -21.12 -21.72 20.45
N ALA A 699 -22.25 -22.40 20.25
CA ALA A 699 -22.39 -23.32 19.13
C ALA A 699 -23.79 -23.26 18.52
N ALA A 700 -23.87 -23.46 17.20
CA ALA A 700 -25.09 -23.85 16.51
C ALA A 700 -25.15 -25.38 16.45
N ARG A 701 -26.19 -25.98 17.05
CA ARG A 701 -26.33 -27.44 17.19
C ARG A 701 -27.69 -27.93 16.74
N ASP A 702 -27.82 -29.25 16.63
CA ASP A 702 -29.04 -30.01 16.28
C ASP A 702 -29.57 -29.81 14.84
N THR A 703 -30.63 -30.54 14.47
CA THR A 703 -31.23 -30.45 13.13
C THR A 703 -31.76 -29.05 12.78
N ALA A 704 -32.11 -28.27 13.80
CA ALA A 704 -32.61 -26.91 13.72
C ALA A 704 -31.49 -25.85 13.80
N PHE A 705 -30.22 -26.24 14.04
CA PHE A 705 -29.06 -25.34 14.11
C PHE A 705 -29.26 -24.19 15.12
N GLN A 706 -29.91 -24.48 16.26
CA GLN A 706 -30.16 -23.44 17.27
C GLN A 706 -28.87 -23.05 17.98
N SER A 707 -28.73 -21.75 18.29
CA SER A 707 -27.58 -21.28 19.06
C SER A 707 -27.72 -21.65 20.53
N CYS A 708 -26.65 -22.19 21.09
CA CYS A 708 -26.55 -22.58 22.49
C CYS A 708 -25.26 -22.04 23.10
N ILE A 709 -25.31 -21.81 24.41
CA ILE A 709 -24.13 -21.62 25.26
C ILE A 709 -23.83 -22.95 25.92
N LEU A 710 -22.61 -23.44 25.73
CA LEU A 710 -22.12 -24.65 26.34
C LEU A 710 -21.00 -24.35 27.32
N LYS A 711 -20.86 -25.26 28.28
CA LYS A 711 -19.78 -25.32 29.25
C LYS A 711 -19.21 -26.72 29.24
N THR A 712 -17.88 -26.85 29.18
CA THR A 712 -17.21 -28.15 29.21
C THR A 712 -16.04 -28.13 30.18
N ASP A 713 -15.97 -29.18 30.99
CA ASP A 713 -14.81 -29.49 31.83
C ASP A 713 -13.71 -30.23 31.05
N GLY A 714 -13.94 -30.49 29.75
CA GLY A 714 -13.09 -31.30 28.89
C GLY A 714 -13.48 -32.79 28.83
N HIS A 715 -14.51 -33.20 29.56
CA HIS A 715 -15.03 -34.57 29.56
C HIS A 715 -16.49 -34.65 29.12
N SER A 716 -17.32 -33.67 29.51
CA SER A 716 -18.73 -33.62 29.12
C SER A 716 -19.21 -32.20 28.88
N ASP A 717 -20.05 -32.04 27.85
CA ASP A 717 -20.66 -30.75 27.54
C ASP A 717 -22.00 -30.57 28.26
N GLN A 718 -22.10 -29.50 29.03
CA GLN A 718 -23.34 -29.03 29.62
C GLN A 718 -23.91 -27.89 28.78
N ILE A 719 -25.16 -28.02 28.35
CA ILE A 719 -25.91 -26.90 27.74
C ILE A 719 -26.37 -25.99 28.88
N LEU A 720 -25.90 -24.75 28.88
CA LEU A 720 -26.32 -23.74 29.85
C LEU A 720 -27.58 -23.02 29.39
N TRP A 721 -27.66 -22.66 28.11
CA TRP A 721 -28.79 -21.95 27.54
C TRP A 721 -28.95 -22.26 26.05
N THR A 722 -30.20 -22.30 25.59
CA THR A 722 -30.56 -22.39 24.17
C THR A 722 -31.32 -21.12 23.80
N ALA A 723 -30.80 -20.39 22.83
CA ALA A 723 -31.40 -19.16 22.36
C ALA A 723 -32.63 -19.45 21.49
N PRO A 724 -33.58 -18.50 21.36
CA PRO A 724 -34.66 -18.63 20.39
C PRO A 724 -34.13 -18.83 18.96
N PRO A 725 -34.85 -19.53 18.06
CA PRO A 725 -34.37 -19.83 16.71
C PRO A 725 -33.94 -18.62 15.86
N THR A 726 -34.51 -17.45 16.15
CA THR A 726 -34.22 -16.19 15.44
C THR A 726 -32.98 -15.46 15.94
N VAL A 727 -32.31 -15.99 16.96
CA VAL A 727 -31.17 -15.38 17.64
C VAL A 727 -29.92 -16.19 17.32
N ALA A 728 -28.92 -15.53 16.72
CA ALA A 728 -27.57 -16.08 16.57
C ALA A 728 -26.68 -15.53 17.69
N LEU A 729 -26.05 -16.40 18.46
CA LEU A 729 -25.02 -15.99 19.42
C LEU A 729 -23.69 -15.76 18.70
N ASP A 730 -22.92 -14.77 19.14
CA ASP A 730 -21.74 -14.29 18.42
C ASP A 730 -20.47 -14.25 19.27
N GLU A 731 -20.48 -13.56 20.42
CA GLU A 731 -19.30 -13.46 21.31
C GLU A 731 -19.69 -13.72 22.77
N VAL A 732 -18.78 -14.26 23.58
CA VAL A 732 -19.00 -14.54 25.02
C VAL A 732 -17.82 -14.11 25.89
N ARG A 733 -18.12 -13.52 27.06
CA ARG A 733 -17.16 -13.24 28.13
C ARG A 733 -17.71 -13.74 29.46
N ALA A 734 -16.86 -14.32 30.30
CA ALA A 734 -17.22 -14.77 31.64
C ALA A 734 -16.51 -13.94 32.74
N THR A 735 -17.27 -13.48 33.73
CA THR A 735 -16.78 -12.89 34.98
C THR A 735 -17.00 -13.86 36.14
N ALA A 736 -16.75 -13.46 37.39
CA ALA A 736 -16.98 -14.35 38.54
C ALA A 736 -18.38 -14.98 38.57
N ASP A 737 -19.43 -14.19 38.34
CA ASP A 737 -20.82 -14.62 38.50
C ASP A 737 -21.63 -14.70 37.19
N TYR A 738 -21.17 -14.06 36.12
CA TYR A 738 -21.98 -13.82 34.91
C TYR A 738 -21.29 -14.22 33.61
N LEU A 739 -22.12 -14.53 32.61
CA LEU A 739 -21.76 -14.58 31.20
C LEU A 739 -22.39 -13.37 30.50
N LEU A 740 -21.56 -12.59 29.81
CA LEU A 740 -21.99 -11.53 28.90
C LEU A 740 -21.86 -12.05 27.47
N VAL A 741 -22.97 -12.08 26.73
CA VAL A 741 -23.05 -12.69 25.40
C VAL A 741 -23.58 -11.70 24.38
N LYS A 742 -22.80 -11.43 23.33
CA LYS A 742 -23.25 -10.70 22.15
C LYS A 742 -24.06 -11.63 21.26
N ALA A 743 -25.17 -11.13 20.74
CA ALA A 743 -26.04 -11.88 19.86
C ALA A 743 -26.71 -10.98 18.82
N ILE A 744 -27.16 -11.60 17.73
CA ILE A 744 -27.92 -10.98 16.65
C ILE A 744 -29.34 -11.52 16.72
N ASP A 745 -30.32 -10.67 17.04
CA ASP A 745 -31.75 -10.99 17.04
C ASP A 745 -32.45 -10.14 15.98
N ARG A 746 -32.84 -10.76 14.86
CA ARG A 746 -33.60 -10.09 13.77
C ARG A 746 -32.92 -8.80 13.29
N ALA A 747 -31.65 -8.93 12.93
CA ALA A 747 -30.75 -7.87 12.46
C ALA A 747 -30.50 -6.74 13.48
N LYS A 748 -30.64 -7.02 14.77
CA LYS A 748 -30.25 -6.12 15.86
C LYS A 748 -29.24 -6.79 16.78
N VAL A 749 -28.16 -6.09 17.08
CA VAL A 749 -27.18 -6.51 18.09
C VAL A 749 -27.79 -6.37 19.48
N LYS A 750 -27.63 -7.39 20.32
CA LYS A 750 -28.09 -7.43 21.72
C LYS A 750 -27.01 -8.01 22.61
N LEU A 751 -26.99 -7.56 23.86
CA LEU A 751 -26.16 -8.14 24.91
C LEU A 751 -27.06 -8.91 25.88
N TYR A 752 -26.89 -10.22 25.93
CA TYR A 752 -27.55 -11.09 26.90
C TYR A 752 -26.65 -11.26 28.12
N LEU A 753 -27.23 -11.13 29.30
CA LEU A 753 -26.55 -11.46 30.53
C LEU A 753 -27.17 -12.69 31.18
N LEU A 754 -26.35 -13.69 31.39
CA LEU A 754 -26.73 -14.92 32.07
C LEU A 754 -25.90 -15.06 33.35
N SER A 755 -26.43 -15.79 34.34
CA SER A 755 -25.59 -16.32 35.41
C SER A 755 -24.67 -17.42 34.85
N LYS A 756 -23.60 -17.75 35.57
CA LYS A 756 -22.72 -18.89 35.20
C LYS A 756 -23.44 -20.24 35.05
N ASN A 757 -24.61 -20.39 35.66
CA ASN A 757 -25.42 -21.60 35.55
C ASN A 757 -26.41 -21.56 34.37
N GLY A 758 -26.33 -20.55 33.50
CA GLY A 758 -27.17 -20.42 32.30
C GLY A 758 -28.52 -19.76 32.51
N ALA A 759 -28.83 -19.26 33.72
CA ALA A 759 -30.08 -18.56 33.94
C ALA A 759 -30.00 -17.14 33.36
N LEU A 760 -30.77 -16.87 32.31
CA LEU A 760 -30.91 -15.54 31.72
C LEU A 760 -31.41 -14.55 32.79
N GLN A 761 -30.59 -13.56 33.10
CA GLN A 761 -30.90 -12.52 34.09
C GLN A 761 -31.48 -11.28 33.41
N ASP A 762 -30.89 -10.88 32.29
CA ASP A 762 -31.23 -9.64 31.60
C ASP A 762 -30.91 -9.73 30.10
N SER A 763 -31.60 -8.93 29.31
CA SER A 763 -31.22 -8.61 27.94
C SER A 763 -31.00 -7.11 27.85
N LEU A 764 -29.74 -6.71 27.89
CA LEU A 764 -29.35 -5.32 27.76
C LEU A 764 -29.54 -4.92 26.28
N SER A 765 -30.51 -4.04 26.07
CA SER A 765 -30.59 -3.32 24.81
C SER A 765 -29.59 -2.16 24.88
N LEU A 766 -28.75 -2.04 23.87
CA LEU A 766 -27.92 -0.86 23.71
C LEU A 766 -28.83 0.37 23.55
N PRO A 767 -28.36 1.60 23.85
CA PRO A 767 -29.05 2.82 23.43
C PRO A 767 -29.50 2.67 21.98
N GLU A 768 -30.67 3.17 21.58
CA GLU A 768 -31.46 2.86 20.35
C GLU A 768 -30.71 2.93 18.99
N LEU A 769 -29.42 3.19 18.98
CA LEU A 769 -28.52 3.21 17.85
C LEU A 769 -28.29 1.79 17.32
N HIS A 770 -28.73 1.57 16.08
CA HIS A 770 -28.26 0.49 15.23
C HIS A 770 -26.73 0.60 15.07
N GLY A 771 -25.98 -0.18 15.85
CA GLY A 771 -24.52 -0.13 15.92
C GLY A 771 -23.87 -1.50 15.90
N SER A 772 -22.54 -1.49 15.91
CA SER A 772 -21.66 -2.64 16.07
C SER A 772 -21.17 -2.73 17.51
N VAL A 773 -21.02 -3.95 18.03
CA VAL A 773 -20.40 -4.20 19.36
C VAL A 773 -19.30 -5.24 19.24
N GLN A 774 -18.18 -4.97 19.91
CA GLN A 774 -17.11 -5.94 20.10
C GLN A 774 -16.83 -6.09 21.59
N LEU A 775 -16.95 -7.31 22.13
CA LEU A 775 -16.60 -7.58 23.53
C LEU A 775 -15.07 -7.62 23.67
N ASP A 776 -14.52 -6.87 24.63
CA ASP A 776 -13.09 -6.86 24.91
C ASP A 776 -12.78 -7.70 26.16
N LYS A 777 -11.81 -7.29 26.99
CA LYS A 777 -11.32 -8.05 28.13
C LYS A 777 -12.21 -7.85 29.36
N VAL A 778 -12.24 -8.88 30.19
CA VAL A 778 -12.71 -8.77 31.56
C VAL A 778 -11.64 -8.03 32.36
N THR A 779 -11.90 -6.76 32.69
CA THR A 779 -10.93 -5.88 33.35
C THR A 779 -10.80 -6.13 34.83
N ASP A 780 -11.89 -6.56 35.47
CA ASP A 780 -11.90 -7.00 36.85
C ASP A 780 -12.91 -8.14 37.01
N TYR A 781 -12.37 -9.34 37.07
CA TYR A 781 -13.13 -10.58 37.13
C TYR A 781 -13.97 -10.67 38.41
N ALA A 782 -13.40 -10.28 39.57
CA ALA A 782 -14.04 -10.42 40.87
C ALA A 782 -15.17 -9.41 41.08
N SER A 783 -15.06 -8.20 40.50
CA SER A 783 -16.13 -7.20 40.58
C SER A 783 -17.20 -7.32 39.49
N ASN A 784 -17.12 -8.37 38.65
CA ASN A 784 -17.98 -8.58 37.49
C ASN A 784 -17.98 -7.40 36.51
N THR A 785 -16.79 -6.89 36.16
CA THR A 785 -16.67 -5.72 35.28
C THR A 785 -16.07 -6.13 33.93
N CYS A 786 -16.77 -5.79 32.85
CA CYS A 786 -16.38 -6.07 31.46
C CYS A 786 -16.21 -4.78 30.64
N GLN A 787 -15.37 -4.85 29.62
CA GLN A 787 -15.28 -3.83 28.58
C GLN A 787 -15.85 -4.32 27.26
N TYR A 788 -16.45 -3.39 26.52
CA TYR A 788 -16.82 -3.59 25.14
C TYR A 788 -16.62 -2.30 24.36
N TYR A 789 -16.41 -2.43 23.06
CA TYR A 789 -16.39 -1.32 22.12
C TYR A 789 -17.72 -1.22 21.40
N PHE A 790 -18.16 0.00 21.15
CA PHE A 790 -19.33 0.29 20.36
C PHE A 790 -19.01 1.34 19.31
N GLU A 791 -19.55 1.15 18.12
CA GLU A 791 -19.52 2.12 17.04
C GLU A 791 -20.82 2.07 16.25
N SER A 792 -21.12 3.16 15.55
CA SER A 792 -22.26 3.25 14.65
C SER A 792 -21.96 4.26 13.54
N PRO A 793 -22.81 4.38 12.51
CA PRO A 793 -22.68 5.45 11.53
C PRO A 793 -22.56 6.86 12.15
N ASN A 794 -23.16 7.06 13.34
CA ASN A 794 -23.16 8.31 14.09
C ASN A 794 -22.04 8.47 15.12
N GLN A 795 -21.45 7.35 15.53
CA GLN A 795 -20.58 7.33 16.69
C GLN A 795 -19.32 6.55 16.34
N PRO A 796 -18.15 7.21 16.33
CA PRO A 796 -16.90 6.49 16.15
C PRO A 796 -16.65 5.53 17.32
N PHE A 797 -15.66 4.65 17.13
CA PHE A 797 -15.24 3.66 18.10
C PHE A 797 -15.10 4.21 19.53
N THR A 798 -16.00 3.78 20.42
CA THR A 798 -16.10 4.24 21.81
C THR A 798 -15.97 3.05 22.76
N GLN A 799 -15.19 3.21 23.83
CA GLN A 799 -15.03 2.16 24.83
C GLN A 799 -16.05 2.33 25.96
N TYR A 800 -16.70 1.24 26.33
CA TYR A 800 -17.64 1.18 27.42
C TYR A 800 -17.17 0.17 28.47
N THR A 801 -17.25 0.56 29.74
CA THR A 801 -17.02 -0.34 30.88
C THR A 801 -18.32 -0.56 31.62
N ILE A 802 -18.77 -1.80 31.74
CA ILE A 802 -20.02 -2.16 32.41
C ILE A 802 -19.74 -3.04 33.63
N ASN A 803 -20.32 -2.66 34.77
CA ASN A 803 -20.40 -3.52 35.94
C ASN A 803 -21.67 -4.39 35.85
N LEU A 804 -21.50 -5.71 35.68
CA LEU A 804 -22.59 -6.64 35.43
C LEU A 804 -23.46 -6.93 36.66
N THR A 805 -23.01 -6.59 37.87
CA THR A 805 -23.86 -6.70 39.07
C THR A 805 -24.81 -5.50 39.18
N THR A 806 -24.28 -4.29 39.03
CA THR A 806 -25.01 -3.03 39.27
C THR A 806 -25.65 -2.44 38.02
N ARG A 807 -25.28 -2.93 36.83
CA ARG A 807 -25.65 -2.39 35.51
C ARG A 807 -25.12 -0.99 35.22
N GLN A 808 -24.18 -0.49 36.03
CA GLN A 808 -23.59 0.81 35.80
C GLN A 808 -22.65 0.76 34.60
N LEU A 809 -22.89 1.66 33.65
CA LEU A 809 -22.12 1.84 32.43
C LEU A 809 -21.29 3.12 32.53
N THR A 810 -19.99 3.01 32.26
CA THR A 810 -19.09 4.16 32.13
C THR A 810 -18.60 4.25 30.68
N GLU A 811 -18.82 5.40 30.06
CA GLU A 811 -18.32 5.69 28.73
C GLU A 811 -16.92 6.30 28.79
N GLN A 812 -16.05 5.85 27.90
CA GLN A 812 -14.71 6.37 27.69
C GLN A 812 -14.52 6.60 26.19
N PRO A 813 -14.73 7.84 25.70
CA PRO A 813 -14.50 8.19 24.30
C PRO A 813 -13.03 7.93 23.93
N ILE A 814 -12.82 7.31 22.77
CA ILE A 814 -11.48 7.17 22.19
C ILE A 814 -11.31 8.31 21.18
N ASP A 815 -10.30 9.15 21.39
CA ASP A 815 -9.93 10.21 20.44
C ASP A 815 -9.26 9.60 19.20
N CYS A 816 -10.08 9.04 18.32
CA CYS A 816 -9.67 8.32 17.11
C CYS A 816 -9.97 9.07 15.82
N LEU A 817 -10.73 10.18 15.87
CA LEU A 817 -11.12 10.94 14.69
C LEU A 817 -10.26 12.20 14.55
N ARG A 818 -9.73 12.41 13.34
CA ARG A 818 -9.06 13.67 13.02
C ARG A 818 -10.07 14.74 12.61
N ASN A 819 -11.13 14.31 11.91
CA ASN A 819 -12.21 15.15 11.43
C ASN A 819 -13.56 14.49 11.76
N PRO A 820 -14.20 14.83 12.89
CA PRO A 820 -15.52 14.30 13.23
C PRO A 820 -16.56 14.68 12.15
N PRO A 821 -17.66 13.90 12.03
CA PRO A 821 -18.76 14.27 11.14
C PRO A 821 -19.40 15.60 11.55
N GLU A 822 -19.65 16.47 10.58
CA GLU A 822 -20.36 17.74 10.79
C GLU A 822 -21.88 17.53 10.84
N ALA A 823 -22.37 16.48 10.18
CA ALA A 823 -23.77 16.09 10.16
C ALA A 823 -24.04 14.92 11.11
N ALA A 824 -25.26 14.87 11.64
CA ALA A 824 -25.81 13.66 12.23
C ALA A 824 -26.38 12.75 11.13
N TYR A 825 -26.32 11.44 11.36
CA TYR A 825 -26.94 10.42 10.52
C TYR A 825 -28.10 9.74 11.27
N GLU A 826 -28.99 9.11 10.53
CA GLU A 826 -30.08 8.30 11.05
C GLU A 826 -29.97 6.91 10.42
N THR A 827 -30.30 5.88 11.21
CA THR A 827 -30.35 4.50 10.75
C THR A 827 -31.73 3.93 11.01
N THR A 828 -32.40 3.40 9.99
CA THR A 828 -33.73 2.81 10.07
C THR A 828 -33.70 1.37 9.57
N LEU A 829 -34.36 0.44 10.28
CA LEU A 829 -34.53 -0.94 9.86
C LEU A 829 -35.95 -1.20 9.34
N TYR A 830 -36.06 -1.47 8.04
CA TYR A 830 -37.29 -1.85 7.36
C TYR A 830 -37.48 -3.37 7.35
N LYS A 831 -38.74 -3.81 7.37
CA LYS A 831 -39.13 -5.21 7.19
C LYS A 831 -39.72 -5.37 5.80
N VAL A 832 -38.91 -5.83 4.87
CA VAL A 832 -39.32 -6.00 3.47
C VAL A 832 -40.02 -7.35 3.33
N PRO A 833 -41.24 -7.44 2.77
CA PRO A 833 -41.88 -8.73 2.50
C PRO A 833 -41.11 -9.50 1.42
N ALA A 834 -40.75 -10.74 1.72
CA ALA A 834 -40.21 -11.71 0.75
C ALA A 834 -41.35 -12.45 0.03
N GLU A 835 -41.04 -13.10 -1.09
CA GLU A 835 -42.02 -13.83 -1.90
C GLU A 835 -42.71 -14.98 -1.14
N ASP A 836 -42.01 -15.61 -0.20
CA ASP A 836 -42.52 -16.72 0.61
C ASP A 836 -43.24 -16.26 1.89
N GLY A 837 -43.50 -14.96 2.04
CA GLY A 837 -44.23 -14.38 3.17
C GLY A 837 -43.39 -14.13 4.42
N GLU A 838 -42.12 -14.56 4.44
CA GLU A 838 -41.15 -14.09 5.42
C GLU A 838 -40.79 -12.61 5.16
N TRP A 839 -40.09 -11.98 6.11
CA TRP A 839 -39.58 -10.62 5.90
C TRP A 839 -38.05 -10.57 5.96
N VAL A 840 -37.47 -9.76 5.08
CA VAL A 840 -36.04 -9.47 4.97
C VAL A 840 -35.71 -8.17 5.71
N PRO A 841 -34.74 -8.16 6.63
CA PRO A 841 -34.26 -6.93 7.25
C PRO A 841 -33.48 -6.08 6.23
N LEU A 842 -33.95 -4.84 6.02
CA LEU A 842 -33.28 -3.84 5.17
C LEU A 842 -32.93 -2.62 6.02
N ARG A 843 -31.64 -2.40 6.29
CA ARG A 843 -31.15 -1.24 7.05
C ARG A 843 -30.83 -0.11 6.09
N LEU A 844 -31.32 1.10 6.34
CA LEU A 844 -30.93 2.32 5.63
C LEU A 844 -30.22 3.27 6.60
N SER A 845 -29.09 3.85 6.18
CA SER A 845 -28.34 4.90 6.87
C SER A 845 -28.24 6.13 5.96
N TYR A 846 -28.53 7.32 6.49
CA TYR A 846 -28.52 8.58 5.73
C TYR A 846 -28.37 9.79 6.66
N ARG A 847 -28.12 11.00 6.14
CA ARG A 847 -28.05 12.21 6.98
C ARG A 847 -29.40 12.57 7.61
N SER A 848 -29.41 12.84 8.91
CA SER A 848 -30.64 13.15 9.68
C SER A 848 -31.32 14.45 9.25
N ASP A 849 -30.60 15.38 8.62
CA ASP A 849 -31.15 16.66 8.18
C ASP A 849 -31.90 16.58 6.84
N PHE A 850 -31.92 15.41 6.21
CA PHE A 850 -32.77 15.15 5.05
C PHE A 850 -34.24 15.16 5.45
N LYS A 851 -34.94 16.24 5.05
CA LYS A 851 -36.40 16.36 5.23
C LYS A 851 -37.19 15.22 4.59
N ASN A 852 -36.63 14.61 3.55
CA ASN A 852 -37.22 13.49 2.82
C ASN A 852 -36.10 12.70 2.10
N VAL A 853 -36.00 11.40 2.36
CA VAL A 853 -35.03 10.51 1.69
C VAL A 853 -35.19 10.47 0.17
N LYS A 854 -36.36 10.81 -0.38
CA LYS A 854 -36.56 10.93 -1.83
C LYS A 854 -35.78 12.08 -2.48
N ALA A 855 -35.33 13.06 -1.69
CA ALA A 855 -34.52 14.18 -2.17
C ALA A 855 -33.01 13.86 -2.24
N THR A 856 -32.62 12.62 -1.91
CA THR A 856 -31.24 12.15 -1.97
C THR A 856 -30.80 11.87 -3.40
N LYS A 857 -29.49 11.77 -3.62
CA LYS A 857 -28.89 11.41 -4.91
C LYS A 857 -29.24 9.99 -5.36
N GLY A 858 -29.56 9.11 -4.41
CA GLY A 858 -29.86 7.71 -4.66
C GLY A 858 -29.46 6.84 -3.47
N VAL A 859 -29.66 5.53 -3.61
CA VAL A 859 -29.27 4.54 -2.61
C VAL A 859 -28.24 3.56 -3.14
N LEU A 860 -27.16 3.34 -2.38
CA LEU A 860 -26.26 2.21 -2.58
C LEU A 860 -26.83 1.00 -1.82
N LEU A 861 -27.41 0.04 -2.54
CA LEU A 861 -28.05 -1.14 -1.98
C LEU A 861 -27.05 -2.30 -1.91
N SER A 862 -26.46 -2.49 -0.74
CA SER A 862 -25.43 -3.48 -0.45
C SER A 862 -26.01 -4.84 -0.01
N VAL A 863 -25.33 -5.92 -0.43
CA VAL A 863 -25.65 -7.30 -0.01
C VAL A 863 -24.39 -8.14 0.15
N TYR A 864 -24.44 -9.12 1.07
CA TYR A 864 -23.41 -10.16 1.22
C TYR A 864 -24.02 -11.57 1.17
N GLY A 865 -24.85 -11.93 2.17
CA GLY A 865 -25.75 -13.09 2.08
C GLY A 865 -25.08 -14.46 1.96
N ALA A 866 -23.89 -14.66 2.53
CA ALA A 866 -23.17 -15.94 2.50
C ALA A 866 -22.43 -16.23 3.81
N TYR A 867 -22.11 -17.50 4.05
CA TYR A 867 -21.33 -18.01 5.20
C TYR A 867 -21.90 -17.67 6.58
N GLY A 868 -23.16 -17.25 6.66
CA GLY A 868 -23.75 -16.75 7.91
C GLY A 868 -23.24 -15.36 8.31
N ALA A 869 -22.42 -14.69 7.51
CA ALA A 869 -21.89 -13.37 7.85
C ALA A 869 -23.01 -12.32 7.98
N PHE A 870 -22.88 -11.46 8.99
CA PHE A 870 -23.82 -10.37 9.26
C PHE A 870 -23.07 -9.04 9.26
N SER A 871 -23.50 -8.11 8.41
CA SER A 871 -22.93 -6.77 8.33
C SER A 871 -23.57 -5.87 9.40
N GLU A 872 -22.86 -5.67 10.50
CA GLU A 872 -23.26 -4.74 11.56
C GLU A 872 -23.26 -3.29 11.05
N ALA A 873 -23.82 -2.37 11.83
CA ALA A 873 -23.87 -0.96 11.48
C ALA A 873 -22.66 -0.28 12.12
N ASN A 874 -21.48 -0.47 11.54
CA ASN A 874 -20.24 0.13 12.02
C ASN A 874 -20.05 1.56 11.52
N PHE A 875 -19.07 2.26 12.07
CA PHE A 875 -18.54 3.47 11.46
C PHE A 875 -17.68 3.07 10.25
N ASP A 876 -17.99 3.59 9.06
CA ASP A 876 -17.27 3.30 7.82
C ASP A 876 -17.03 4.62 7.03
N GLU A 877 -15.79 4.87 6.61
CA GLU A 877 -15.41 6.13 5.97
C GLU A 877 -16.01 6.29 4.57
N TYR A 878 -16.24 5.18 3.87
CA TYR A 878 -16.85 5.19 2.55
C TYR A 878 -18.35 5.43 2.66
N GLU A 879 -19.05 4.71 3.55
CA GLU A 879 -20.47 4.97 3.83
C GLU A 879 -20.68 6.41 4.29
N ARG A 880 -19.78 6.92 5.15
CA ARG A 880 -19.78 8.32 5.57
C ARG A 880 -19.62 9.28 4.40
N LEU A 881 -18.61 9.07 3.53
CA LEU A 881 -18.42 9.90 2.35
C LEU A 881 -19.71 9.96 1.52
N LEU A 882 -20.32 8.80 1.26
CA LEU A 882 -21.56 8.73 0.48
C LEU A 882 -22.70 9.50 1.17
N MET A 883 -22.92 9.30 2.46
CA MET A 883 -23.97 10.01 3.20
C MET A 883 -23.72 11.53 3.22
N ASP A 884 -22.48 11.97 3.45
CA ASP A 884 -22.07 13.39 3.42
C ASP A 884 -22.39 14.02 2.06
N GLU A 885 -22.17 13.29 0.97
CA GLU A 885 -22.37 13.73 -0.42
C GLU A 885 -23.82 13.57 -0.93
N GLY A 886 -24.75 13.09 -0.08
CA GLY A 886 -26.17 13.07 -0.42
C GLY A 886 -26.77 11.71 -0.74
N TYR A 887 -26.06 10.61 -0.51
CA TYR A 887 -26.57 9.25 -0.76
C TYR A 887 -27.19 8.62 0.48
N VAL A 888 -28.07 7.64 0.24
CA VAL A 888 -28.51 6.68 1.26
C VAL A 888 -27.63 5.43 1.12
N VAL A 889 -27.19 4.85 2.24
CA VAL A 889 -26.54 3.54 2.25
C VAL A 889 -27.53 2.52 2.77
N ALA A 890 -27.78 1.45 2.03
CA ALA A 890 -28.70 0.40 2.43
C ALA A 890 -28.02 -0.97 2.49
N GLN A 891 -28.32 -1.75 3.53
CA GLN A 891 -27.81 -3.11 3.71
C GLN A 891 -28.97 -4.11 3.76
N ALA A 892 -29.03 -4.99 2.76
CA ALA A 892 -30.00 -6.08 2.68
C ALA A 892 -29.46 -7.33 3.41
N SER A 893 -30.09 -7.69 4.53
CA SER A 893 -29.71 -8.85 5.35
C SER A 893 -30.41 -10.13 4.87
N VAL A 894 -30.14 -10.50 3.61
CA VAL A 894 -30.77 -11.63 2.92
C VAL A 894 -30.45 -12.99 3.54
N ARG A 895 -31.24 -14.02 3.22
CA ARG A 895 -30.93 -15.42 3.57
C ARG A 895 -29.55 -15.84 3.06
N GLY A 896 -28.88 -16.69 3.82
CA GLY A 896 -27.44 -16.94 3.70
C GLY A 896 -26.58 -16.11 4.68
N SER A 897 -27.15 -15.07 5.30
CA SER A 897 -26.62 -14.45 6.52
C SER A 897 -27.20 -15.10 7.79
N ARG A 898 -26.66 -14.79 8.97
CA ARG A 898 -27.27 -15.18 10.26
C ARG A 898 -28.14 -14.11 10.90
N ALA A 899 -28.60 -13.13 10.13
CA ALA A 899 -29.36 -11.97 10.62
C ALA A 899 -30.64 -12.34 11.42
N LYS A 900 -31.25 -13.49 11.11
CA LYS A 900 -32.40 -14.05 11.83
C LYS A 900 -32.09 -15.47 12.37
N GLY A 901 -30.86 -15.70 12.84
CA GLY A 901 -30.40 -17.01 13.32
C GLY A 901 -29.79 -17.90 12.23
N TRP A 902 -29.25 -19.05 12.62
CA TRP A 902 -28.56 -19.98 11.70
C TRP A 902 -29.49 -20.69 10.71
N GLN A 903 -30.79 -20.77 11.01
CA GLN A 903 -31.78 -21.24 10.04
C GLN A 903 -31.89 -20.31 8.83
N TRP A 904 -31.75 -19.00 9.05
CA TRP A 904 -31.72 -17.99 7.99
C TRP A 904 -30.50 -18.17 7.08
N TYR A 905 -29.36 -18.58 7.64
CA TYR A 905 -28.17 -18.94 6.87
C TYR A 905 -28.42 -20.18 6.01
N ARG A 906 -28.89 -21.27 6.62
CA ARG A 906 -29.17 -22.52 5.89
C ARG A 906 -30.22 -22.37 4.80
N ALA A 907 -31.16 -21.45 4.96
CA ALA A 907 -32.18 -21.15 3.98
C ALA A 907 -31.67 -20.41 2.72
N GLY A 908 -30.39 -19.97 2.68
CA GLY A 908 -29.80 -19.25 1.56
C GLY A 908 -28.41 -19.73 1.17
N ARG A 909 -28.19 -21.05 1.16
CA ARG A 909 -26.95 -21.71 0.70
C ARG A 909 -27.24 -22.98 -0.09
N GLY A 910 -26.22 -23.49 -0.79
CA GLY A 910 -26.31 -24.67 -1.65
C GLY A 910 -27.39 -24.48 -2.72
N ALA A 911 -28.23 -25.50 -2.90
CA ALA A 911 -29.38 -25.43 -3.81
C ALA A 911 -30.40 -24.31 -3.48
N ASN A 912 -30.42 -23.81 -2.24
CA ASN A 912 -31.30 -22.72 -1.83
C ASN A 912 -30.68 -21.33 -2.05
N LYS A 913 -29.52 -21.20 -2.70
CA LYS A 913 -28.88 -19.88 -2.87
C LYS A 913 -29.75 -18.86 -3.63
N THR A 914 -30.60 -19.35 -4.52
CA THR A 914 -31.61 -18.57 -5.26
C THR A 914 -32.58 -17.81 -4.33
N VAL A 915 -32.79 -18.31 -3.12
CA VAL A 915 -33.64 -17.67 -2.12
C VAL A 915 -33.05 -16.35 -1.64
N GLY A 916 -31.73 -16.29 -1.38
CA GLY A 916 -31.04 -15.04 -1.03
C GLY A 916 -31.02 -14.03 -2.18
N ILE A 917 -31.04 -14.52 -3.43
CA ILE A 917 -31.17 -13.70 -4.64
C ILE A 917 -32.58 -13.09 -4.72
N SER A 918 -33.63 -13.89 -4.50
CA SER A 918 -35.02 -13.39 -4.41
C SER A 918 -35.21 -12.38 -3.27
N ASP A 919 -34.58 -12.60 -2.11
CA ASP A 919 -34.61 -11.62 -1.00
C ASP A 919 -33.98 -10.26 -1.39
N TYR A 920 -32.89 -10.27 -2.16
CA TYR A 920 -32.25 -9.05 -2.63
C TYR A 920 -33.11 -8.33 -3.68
N LEU A 921 -33.73 -9.10 -4.59
CA LEU A 921 -34.71 -8.60 -5.54
C LEU A 921 -35.89 -7.93 -4.84
N ALA A 922 -36.42 -8.53 -3.78
CA ALA A 922 -37.49 -7.96 -2.96
C ALA A 922 -37.06 -6.63 -2.33
N CYS A 923 -35.84 -6.56 -1.78
CA CYS A 923 -35.27 -5.31 -1.25
C CYS A 923 -35.12 -4.22 -2.35
N ALA A 924 -34.61 -4.57 -3.53
CA ALA A 924 -34.45 -3.64 -4.64
C ALA A 924 -35.80 -3.09 -5.13
N THR A 925 -36.80 -3.98 -5.24
CA THR A 925 -38.17 -3.63 -5.61
C THR A 925 -38.80 -2.72 -4.55
N TYR A 926 -38.67 -3.06 -3.26
CA TYR A 926 -39.18 -2.25 -2.17
C TYR A 926 -38.57 -0.83 -2.15
N VAL A 927 -37.25 -0.73 -2.37
CA VAL A 927 -36.57 0.56 -2.50
C VAL A 927 -37.13 1.40 -3.66
N ARG A 928 -37.34 0.77 -4.82
CA ARG A 928 -37.78 1.44 -6.05
C ARG A 928 -39.26 1.82 -6.01
N GLU A 929 -40.13 0.93 -5.53
CA GLU A 929 -41.58 1.05 -5.65
C GLU A 929 -42.25 1.60 -4.39
N GLU A 930 -41.83 1.14 -3.20
CA GLU A 930 -42.44 1.53 -1.93
C GLU A 930 -41.75 2.78 -1.35
N LEU A 931 -40.42 2.77 -1.26
CA LEU A 931 -39.67 3.94 -0.80
C LEU A 931 -39.53 5.01 -1.88
N GLN A 932 -39.65 4.65 -3.16
CA GLN A 932 -39.57 5.54 -4.32
C GLN A 932 -38.33 6.43 -4.27
N LEU A 933 -37.18 5.83 -3.96
CA LEU A 933 -35.90 6.54 -4.00
C LEU A 933 -35.53 6.84 -5.47
N SER A 934 -34.90 7.99 -5.68
CA SER A 934 -34.63 8.56 -7.01
C SER A 934 -33.82 7.62 -7.91
N LYS A 935 -32.81 6.98 -7.32
CA LYS A 935 -31.86 6.08 -8.00
C LYS A 935 -31.50 4.90 -7.09
N THR A 936 -31.31 3.73 -7.69
CA THR A 936 -30.92 2.50 -6.99
C THR A 936 -29.64 1.95 -7.59
N PHE A 937 -28.57 1.87 -6.80
CA PHE A 937 -27.28 1.34 -7.22
C PHE A 937 -27.05 -0.03 -6.56
N ALA A 938 -26.88 -1.08 -7.35
CA ALA A 938 -26.54 -2.40 -6.81
C ALA A 938 -25.09 -2.41 -6.28
N TYR A 939 -24.87 -2.99 -5.10
CA TYR A 939 -23.53 -3.20 -4.57
C TYR A 939 -23.38 -4.61 -4.01
N GLY A 940 -22.31 -5.28 -4.41
CA GLY A 940 -21.93 -6.59 -3.87
C GLY A 940 -20.42 -6.75 -3.83
N GLN A 941 -19.89 -7.16 -2.68
CA GLN A 941 -18.48 -7.48 -2.50
C GLN A 941 -18.26 -8.97 -2.28
N SER A 942 -17.23 -9.56 -2.88
CA SER A 942 -16.90 -10.98 -2.71
C SER A 942 -18.12 -11.88 -3.02
N ALA A 943 -18.52 -12.75 -2.10
CA ALA A 943 -19.74 -13.55 -2.20
C ALA A 943 -21.03 -12.74 -2.43
N GLY A 944 -21.11 -11.51 -1.91
CA GLY A 944 -22.22 -10.60 -2.18
C GLY A 944 -22.31 -10.18 -3.64
N GLY A 945 -21.17 -10.15 -4.35
CA GLY A 945 -21.11 -9.91 -5.78
C GLY A 945 -21.89 -10.94 -6.59
N LEU A 946 -21.97 -12.20 -6.11
CA LEU A 946 -22.79 -13.23 -6.74
C LEU A 946 -24.26 -12.86 -6.71
N ILE A 947 -24.77 -12.49 -5.54
CA ILE A 947 -26.19 -12.17 -5.33
C ILE A 947 -26.58 -10.92 -6.11
N ALA A 948 -25.76 -9.87 -6.03
CA ALA A 948 -25.97 -8.63 -6.75
C ALA A 948 -25.97 -8.86 -8.27
N ALA A 949 -24.97 -9.58 -8.80
CA ALA A 949 -24.85 -9.83 -10.24
C ALA A 949 -25.94 -10.79 -10.79
N ALA A 950 -26.31 -11.82 -10.03
CA ALA A 950 -27.41 -12.70 -10.42
C ALA A 950 -28.74 -11.94 -10.52
N THR A 951 -29.02 -11.06 -9.55
CA THR A 951 -30.21 -10.19 -9.58
C THR A 951 -30.16 -9.19 -10.73
N LEU A 952 -28.99 -8.59 -10.97
CA LEU A 952 -28.75 -7.68 -12.09
C LEU A 952 -28.98 -8.35 -13.45
N ASN A 953 -28.60 -9.62 -13.60
CA ASN A 953 -28.80 -10.40 -14.83
C ASN A 953 -30.27 -10.69 -15.13
N GLU A 954 -31.11 -10.84 -14.11
CA GLU A 954 -32.54 -11.13 -14.30
C GLU A 954 -33.38 -9.85 -14.35
N HIS A 955 -33.01 -8.82 -13.58
CA HIS A 955 -33.79 -7.60 -13.41
C HIS A 955 -32.94 -6.32 -13.54
N PRO A 956 -32.25 -6.10 -14.68
CA PRO A 956 -31.37 -4.94 -14.86
C PRO A 956 -32.10 -3.59 -14.73
N GLN A 957 -33.39 -3.54 -15.08
CA GLN A 957 -34.24 -2.35 -15.01
C GLN A 957 -34.47 -1.81 -13.58
N LEU A 958 -34.18 -2.62 -12.55
CA LEU A 958 -34.31 -2.19 -11.16
C LEU A 958 -33.11 -1.37 -10.67
N PHE A 959 -32.03 -1.28 -11.45
CA PHE A 959 -30.79 -0.62 -11.05
C PHE A 959 -30.38 0.46 -12.06
N ASP A 960 -29.96 1.60 -11.55
CA ASP A 960 -29.40 2.70 -12.36
C ASP A 960 -27.88 2.54 -12.57
N ALA A 961 -27.20 1.77 -11.70
CA ALA A 961 -25.83 1.30 -11.89
C ALA A 961 -25.54 0.09 -10.99
N ALA A 962 -24.45 -0.61 -11.25
CA ALA A 962 -23.94 -1.68 -10.38
C ALA A 962 -22.45 -1.52 -10.07
N ILE A 963 -22.07 -1.73 -8.81
CA ILE A 963 -20.69 -1.82 -8.35
C ILE A 963 -20.47 -3.25 -7.85
N LEU A 964 -19.63 -3.99 -8.56
CA LEU A 964 -19.23 -5.34 -8.21
C LEU A 964 -17.77 -5.28 -7.73
N ASP A 965 -17.57 -5.30 -6.42
CA ASP A 965 -16.29 -5.06 -5.76
C ASP A 965 -15.61 -6.39 -5.38
N TYR A 966 -14.56 -6.80 -6.08
CA TYR A 966 -13.96 -8.13 -5.94
C TYR A 966 -15.01 -9.27 -5.94
N PRO A 967 -15.95 -9.31 -6.91
CA PRO A 967 -17.11 -10.20 -6.86
C PRO A 967 -16.79 -11.65 -7.21
N PHE A 968 -17.49 -12.59 -6.56
CA PHE A 968 -17.56 -13.99 -6.97
C PHE A 968 -18.62 -14.16 -8.06
N LEU A 969 -18.19 -14.43 -9.31
CA LEU A 969 -19.09 -14.39 -10.49
C LEU A 969 -19.19 -15.70 -11.26
N ASP A 970 -18.22 -16.62 -11.12
CA ASP A 970 -18.16 -17.88 -11.87
C ASP A 970 -18.27 -19.09 -10.93
N ALA A 971 -19.30 -19.11 -10.09
CA ALA A 971 -19.55 -20.19 -9.14
C ALA A 971 -19.54 -21.59 -9.79
N LEU A 972 -20.14 -21.75 -10.98
CA LEU A 972 -20.12 -23.03 -11.68
C LEU A 972 -18.71 -23.44 -12.11
N GLY A 973 -17.96 -22.52 -12.75
CA GLY A 973 -16.61 -22.81 -13.24
C GLY A 973 -15.66 -23.15 -12.09
N ILE A 974 -15.72 -22.38 -10.99
CA ILE A 974 -14.89 -22.59 -9.80
C ILE A 974 -15.23 -23.92 -9.13
N SER A 975 -16.51 -24.23 -8.91
CA SER A 975 -16.91 -25.48 -8.28
C SER A 975 -16.43 -26.72 -9.04
N LEU A 976 -16.16 -26.63 -10.35
CA LEU A 976 -15.68 -27.77 -11.15
C LEU A 976 -14.18 -28.07 -11.00
N ASP A 977 -13.39 -27.18 -10.40
CA ASP A 977 -11.96 -27.37 -10.19
C ASP A 977 -11.60 -27.39 -8.70
N SER A 978 -11.62 -28.59 -8.11
CA SER A 978 -11.33 -28.81 -6.70
C SER A 978 -9.90 -28.43 -6.29
N LEU A 979 -8.99 -28.22 -7.24
CA LEU A 979 -7.60 -27.85 -6.96
C LEU A 979 -7.44 -26.35 -6.70
N LEU A 980 -8.40 -25.53 -7.14
CA LEU A 980 -8.41 -24.11 -6.85
C LEU A 980 -8.55 -23.85 -5.34
N PRO A 981 -7.91 -22.80 -4.80
CA PRO A 981 -8.08 -22.41 -3.41
C PRO A 981 -9.55 -22.29 -3.00
N LEU A 982 -9.84 -22.68 -1.75
CA LEU A 982 -11.16 -22.65 -1.11
C LEU A 982 -12.24 -23.57 -1.70
N THR A 983 -12.20 -23.91 -2.99
CA THR A 983 -13.29 -24.60 -3.71
C THR A 983 -13.90 -25.77 -2.96
N SER A 984 -13.07 -26.71 -2.47
CA SER A 984 -13.57 -27.89 -1.76
C SER A 984 -14.22 -27.54 -0.40
N LEU A 985 -13.73 -26.50 0.28
CA LEU A 985 -14.29 -26.00 1.53
C LEU A 985 -15.65 -25.32 1.34
N GLU A 986 -15.90 -24.81 0.13
CA GLU A 986 -17.09 -24.03 -0.20
C GLU A 986 -18.20 -24.84 -0.91
N TYR A 987 -18.00 -26.12 -1.23
CA TYR A 987 -19.09 -26.97 -1.72
C TYR A 987 -20.32 -26.96 -0.82
N PRO A 988 -20.20 -27.00 0.51
CA PRO A 988 -21.39 -26.87 1.35
C PRO A 988 -22.09 -25.49 1.20
N GLU A 989 -21.39 -24.42 0.85
CA GLU A 989 -21.96 -23.07 0.71
C GLU A 989 -22.64 -22.86 -0.65
N TRP A 990 -22.02 -23.32 -1.74
CA TRP A 990 -22.50 -23.07 -3.10
C TRP A 990 -23.21 -24.29 -3.69
N GLY A 991 -22.68 -25.47 -3.42
CA GLY A 991 -23.22 -26.73 -3.85
C GLY A 991 -22.17 -27.64 -4.46
N TYR A 992 -22.51 -28.91 -4.52
CA TYR A 992 -21.63 -29.97 -4.99
C TYR A 992 -21.84 -30.23 -6.49
N PRO A 993 -20.83 -30.02 -7.36
CA PRO A 993 -21.01 -30.13 -8.81
C PRO A 993 -21.23 -31.57 -9.29
N ASP A 994 -20.83 -32.57 -8.51
CA ASP A 994 -20.99 -34.00 -8.81
C ASP A 994 -22.39 -34.52 -8.47
N ARG A 995 -23.21 -33.71 -7.78
CA ARG A 995 -24.61 -34.03 -7.44
C ARG A 995 -25.54 -33.38 -8.47
N PRO A 996 -26.34 -34.13 -9.23
CA PRO A 996 -27.13 -33.58 -10.34
C PRO A 996 -28.06 -32.41 -9.97
N ALA A 997 -28.74 -32.49 -8.82
CA ALA A 997 -29.65 -31.43 -8.37
C ALA A 997 -28.90 -30.14 -7.97
N GLU A 998 -27.71 -30.29 -7.37
CA GLU A 998 -26.89 -29.14 -6.95
C GLU A 998 -26.14 -28.53 -8.15
N LEU A 999 -25.67 -29.35 -9.09
CA LEU A 999 -25.14 -28.89 -10.38
C LEU A 999 -26.18 -28.06 -11.15
N GLN A 1000 -27.43 -28.52 -11.19
CA GLN A 1000 -28.53 -27.77 -11.80
C GLN A 1000 -28.77 -26.44 -11.09
N ALA A 1001 -28.71 -26.42 -9.75
CA ALA A 1001 -28.86 -25.18 -8.98
C ALA A 1001 -27.69 -24.21 -9.24
N LEU A 1002 -26.44 -24.68 -9.18
CA LEU A 1002 -25.23 -23.90 -9.51
C LEU A 1002 -25.36 -23.26 -10.89
N GLN A 1003 -25.81 -24.02 -11.90
CA GLN A 1003 -26.07 -23.49 -13.24
C GLN A 1003 -27.13 -22.40 -13.26
N ALA A 1004 -28.18 -22.54 -12.46
CA ALA A 1004 -29.30 -21.60 -12.46
C ALA A 1004 -28.91 -20.23 -11.88
N TYR A 1005 -28.02 -20.18 -10.89
CA TYR A 1005 -27.69 -18.92 -10.21
C TYR A 1005 -26.29 -18.36 -10.52
N SER A 1006 -25.37 -19.13 -11.11
CA SER A 1006 -24.00 -18.65 -11.37
C SER A 1006 -24.01 -17.44 -12.33
N PRO A 1007 -23.55 -16.25 -11.89
CA PRO A 1007 -23.75 -15.02 -12.67
C PRO A 1007 -23.13 -15.05 -14.07
N TYR A 1008 -21.90 -15.54 -14.21
CA TYR A 1008 -21.16 -15.50 -15.48
C TYR A 1008 -21.89 -16.26 -16.61
N GLN A 1009 -22.40 -17.46 -16.33
CA GLN A 1009 -23.13 -18.25 -17.32
C GLN A 1009 -24.50 -17.63 -17.66
N ASN A 1010 -25.09 -16.88 -16.72
CA ASN A 1010 -26.42 -16.28 -16.84
C ASN A 1010 -26.42 -14.82 -17.31
N ILE A 1011 -25.31 -14.29 -17.82
CA ILE A 1011 -25.32 -13.02 -18.57
C ILE A 1011 -26.05 -13.24 -19.91
N LYS A 1012 -27.06 -12.42 -20.19
CA LYS A 1012 -28.00 -12.57 -21.32
C LYS A 1012 -27.86 -11.43 -22.34
N VAL A 1013 -28.45 -11.62 -23.51
CA VAL A 1013 -28.58 -10.54 -24.51
C VAL A 1013 -29.71 -9.60 -24.11
N GLN A 1014 -29.36 -8.45 -23.51
CA GLN A 1014 -30.33 -7.45 -23.04
C GLN A 1014 -29.65 -6.12 -22.73
N ALA A 1015 -30.40 -5.10 -22.32
CA ALA A 1015 -29.81 -3.85 -21.84
C ALA A 1015 -29.35 -4.01 -20.39
N TYR A 1016 -28.16 -3.51 -20.07
CA TYR A 1016 -27.62 -3.48 -18.71
C TYR A 1016 -27.38 -2.03 -18.27
N PRO A 1017 -27.49 -1.71 -16.97
CA PRO A 1017 -27.07 -0.40 -16.48
C PRO A 1017 -25.53 -0.28 -16.54
N PRO A 1018 -24.97 0.92 -16.33
CA PRO A 1018 -23.53 1.08 -16.09
C PRO A 1018 -23.02 0.11 -15.02
N ILE A 1019 -21.89 -0.56 -15.27
CA ILE A 1019 -21.27 -1.51 -14.33
C ILE A 1019 -19.82 -1.12 -14.05
N LEU A 1020 -19.45 -1.05 -12.77
CA LEU A 1020 -18.08 -0.95 -12.31
C LEU A 1020 -17.65 -2.29 -11.68
N MET A 1021 -16.54 -2.85 -12.14
CA MET A 1021 -15.90 -4.03 -11.56
C MET A 1021 -14.49 -3.70 -11.07
N LEU A 1022 -14.21 -4.04 -9.82
CA LEU A 1022 -12.87 -3.94 -9.24
C LEU A 1022 -12.36 -5.34 -8.85
N GLY A 1023 -11.07 -5.59 -9.00
CA GLY A 1023 -10.46 -6.80 -8.44
C GLY A 1023 -8.93 -6.78 -8.40
N GLY A 1024 -8.36 -7.89 -7.92
CA GLY A 1024 -6.93 -8.01 -7.64
C GLY A 1024 -6.26 -9.14 -8.42
N LEU A 1025 -5.11 -8.85 -9.05
CA LEU A 1025 -4.33 -9.87 -9.79
C LEU A 1025 -3.78 -10.99 -8.91
N TYR A 1026 -3.67 -10.79 -7.59
CA TYR A 1026 -3.18 -11.80 -6.64
C TYR A 1026 -4.27 -12.33 -5.72
N ASP A 1027 -5.53 -12.00 -6.01
CA ASP A 1027 -6.67 -12.53 -5.28
C ASP A 1027 -6.83 -14.04 -5.52
N LEU A 1028 -6.95 -14.78 -4.42
CA LEU A 1028 -7.23 -16.23 -4.41
C LEU A 1028 -8.65 -16.56 -3.92
N GLN A 1029 -9.40 -15.61 -3.35
CA GLN A 1029 -10.80 -15.80 -2.98
C GLN A 1029 -11.69 -15.64 -4.20
N THR A 1030 -11.50 -14.53 -4.92
CA THR A 1030 -12.20 -14.25 -6.18
C THR A 1030 -11.17 -14.02 -7.28
N PRO A 1031 -10.62 -15.10 -7.88
CA PRO A 1031 -9.57 -14.97 -8.87
C PRO A 1031 -9.90 -14.02 -10.03
N TYR A 1032 -8.91 -13.23 -10.44
CA TYR A 1032 -9.05 -12.11 -11.38
C TYR A 1032 -9.76 -12.44 -12.71
N TRP A 1033 -9.67 -13.68 -13.18
CA TRP A 1033 -10.26 -14.08 -14.45
C TRP A 1033 -11.79 -14.09 -14.40
N GLN A 1034 -12.42 -14.34 -13.24
CA GLN A 1034 -13.88 -14.36 -13.12
C GLN A 1034 -14.48 -13.03 -13.58
N ILE A 1035 -13.91 -11.94 -13.08
CA ILE A 1035 -14.39 -10.58 -13.37
C ILE A 1035 -13.99 -10.11 -14.76
N MET A 1036 -12.84 -10.56 -15.26
CA MET A 1036 -12.39 -10.26 -16.62
C MET A 1036 -13.26 -10.95 -17.68
N LYS A 1037 -13.58 -12.23 -17.47
CA LYS A 1037 -14.53 -13.01 -18.29
C LYS A 1037 -15.92 -12.37 -18.25
N ALA A 1038 -16.40 -11.98 -17.06
CA ALA A 1038 -17.69 -11.33 -16.90
C ALA A 1038 -17.76 -9.99 -17.64
N ALA A 1039 -16.77 -9.10 -17.47
CA ALA A 1039 -16.72 -7.81 -18.16
C ALA A 1039 -16.75 -7.98 -19.70
N ALA A 1040 -15.95 -8.90 -20.24
CA ALA A 1040 -15.95 -9.23 -21.66
C ALA A 1040 -17.32 -9.73 -22.14
N ARG A 1041 -17.97 -10.58 -21.35
CA ARG A 1041 -19.29 -11.14 -21.68
C ARG A 1041 -20.41 -10.10 -21.59
N TYR A 1042 -20.43 -9.23 -20.59
CA TYR A 1042 -21.39 -8.12 -20.54
C TYR A 1042 -21.26 -7.22 -21.77
N ARG A 1043 -20.04 -6.79 -22.13
CA ARG A 1043 -19.83 -5.97 -23.33
C ARG A 1043 -20.24 -6.67 -24.63
N ALA A 1044 -20.09 -7.99 -24.70
CA ALA A 1044 -20.47 -8.76 -25.88
C ALA A 1044 -21.98 -9.00 -26.01
N LEU A 1045 -22.73 -8.99 -24.90
CA LEU A 1045 -24.16 -9.34 -24.89
C LEU A 1045 -25.07 -8.14 -24.57
N GLN A 1046 -24.53 -7.04 -24.05
CA GLN A 1046 -25.33 -5.83 -23.82
C GLN A 1046 -25.87 -5.27 -25.14
N THR A 1047 -27.11 -4.79 -25.11
CA THR A 1047 -27.81 -4.23 -26.29
C THR A 1047 -27.84 -2.69 -26.30
N ASN A 1048 -27.23 -2.07 -25.30
CA ASN A 1048 -27.10 -0.63 -25.11
C ASN A 1048 -25.64 -0.22 -24.93
N ASP A 1049 -25.39 1.10 -24.94
CA ASP A 1049 -24.04 1.68 -24.85
C ASP A 1049 -23.60 2.01 -23.41
N ALA A 1050 -24.26 1.42 -22.39
CA ALA A 1050 -23.88 1.67 -21.00
C ALA A 1050 -22.44 1.18 -20.73
N PRO A 1051 -21.62 1.95 -20.00
CA PRO A 1051 -20.23 1.59 -19.77
C PRO A 1051 -20.10 0.41 -18.81
N VAL A 1052 -19.25 -0.55 -19.18
CA VAL A 1052 -18.75 -1.61 -18.29
C VAL A 1052 -17.27 -1.32 -18.05
N LEU A 1053 -16.95 -0.86 -16.84
CA LEU A 1053 -15.60 -0.49 -16.43
C LEU A 1053 -14.98 -1.60 -15.59
N LEU A 1054 -13.72 -1.96 -15.88
CA LEU A 1054 -12.97 -2.98 -15.16
C LEU A 1054 -11.60 -2.44 -14.75
N HIS A 1055 -11.28 -2.55 -13.46
CA HIS A 1055 -9.93 -2.30 -12.97
C HIS A 1055 -9.38 -3.50 -12.20
N LEU A 1056 -8.22 -3.98 -12.67
CA LEU A 1056 -7.44 -5.03 -12.04
C LEU A 1056 -6.19 -4.46 -11.38
N GLY A 1057 -6.29 -4.22 -10.08
CA GLY A 1057 -5.19 -3.76 -9.24
C GLY A 1057 -4.17 -4.87 -8.99
N ARG A 1058 -2.93 -4.48 -8.72
CA ARG A 1058 -1.84 -5.43 -8.37
C ARG A 1058 -1.85 -5.79 -6.88
N ASN A 1059 -3.03 -6.16 -6.38
CA ASN A 1059 -3.33 -6.39 -4.97
C ASN A 1059 -3.97 -7.77 -4.78
N TYR A 1060 -4.33 -8.06 -3.52
CA TYR A 1060 -5.06 -9.25 -3.09
C TYR A 1060 -6.53 -8.90 -2.84
N HIS A 1061 -7.33 -9.83 -2.33
CA HIS A 1061 -8.69 -9.58 -1.85
C HIS A 1061 -8.72 -8.49 -0.76
N PRO A 1062 -9.81 -7.70 -0.64
CA PRO A 1062 -10.04 -6.78 0.48
C PRO A 1062 -9.74 -7.42 1.85
N GLY A 1063 -9.18 -6.64 2.77
CA GLY A 1063 -8.61 -7.13 4.04
C GLY A 1063 -7.11 -7.45 3.98
N ASN A 1064 -6.57 -7.80 2.80
CA ASN A 1064 -5.13 -7.99 2.57
C ASN A 1064 -4.50 -6.87 1.71
N ILE A 1065 -5.25 -5.80 1.46
CA ILE A 1065 -4.84 -4.64 0.68
C ILE A 1065 -4.37 -3.52 1.64
N PRO A 1066 -3.30 -2.78 1.32
CA PRO A 1066 -2.94 -1.59 2.09
C PRO A 1066 -4.10 -0.58 2.14
N TYR A 1067 -4.40 -0.06 3.34
CA TYR A 1067 -5.52 0.87 3.59
C TYR A 1067 -5.63 1.99 2.55
N ARG A 1068 -4.54 2.70 2.25
CA ARG A 1068 -4.54 3.76 1.22
C ARG A 1068 -4.95 3.30 -0.16
N THR A 1069 -4.53 2.11 -0.57
CA THR A 1069 -4.93 1.55 -1.85
C THR A 1069 -6.44 1.27 -1.87
N ARG A 1070 -6.98 0.77 -0.75
CA ARG A 1070 -8.42 0.55 -0.61
C ARG A 1070 -9.22 1.86 -0.65
N ILE A 1071 -8.77 2.92 0.04
CA ILE A 1071 -9.42 4.24 0.00
C ILE A 1071 -9.46 4.81 -1.43
N ARG A 1072 -8.40 4.60 -2.21
CA ARG A 1072 -8.39 5.01 -3.63
C ARG A 1072 -9.39 4.23 -4.48
N GLU A 1073 -9.55 2.94 -4.24
CA GLU A 1073 -10.57 2.11 -4.91
C GLU A 1073 -11.98 2.57 -4.56
N MET A 1074 -12.26 2.83 -3.28
CA MET A 1074 -13.54 3.43 -2.83
C MET A 1074 -13.80 4.80 -3.47
N THR A 1075 -12.75 5.59 -3.71
CA THR A 1075 -12.90 6.86 -4.43
C THR A 1075 -13.36 6.65 -5.89
N TYR A 1076 -12.85 5.61 -6.57
CA TYR A 1076 -13.33 5.27 -7.92
C TYR A 1076 -14.80 4.87 -7.91
N GLN A 1077 -15.24 4.14 -6.88
CA GLN A 1077 -16.65 3.76 -6.71
C GLN A 1077 -17.54 4.99 -6.53
N TYR A 1078 -17.18 5.91 -5.64
CA TYR A 1078 -17.91 7.17 -5.44
C TYR A 1078 -18.03 7.98 -6.75
N LEU A 1079 -16.92 8.18 -7.45
CA LEU A 1079 -16.91 8.94 -8.69
C LEU A 1079 -17.70 8.28 -9.83
N PHE A 1080 -17.76 6.94 -9.83
CA PHE A 1080 -18.61 6.22 -10.77
C PHE A 1080 -20.10 6.55 -10.53
N LEU A 1081 -20.54 6.63 -9.27
CA LEU A 1081 -21.90 7.06 -8.95
C LEU A 1081 -22.16 8.51 -9.39
N GLU A 1082 -21.24 9.44 -9.10
CA GLU A 1082 -21.35 10.84 -9.55
C GLU A 1082 -21.40 10.95 -11.09
N HIS A 1083 -20.62 10.12 -11.79
CA HIS A 1083 -20.61 10.08 -13.24
C HIS A 1083 -21.97 9.64 -13.79
N VAL A 1084 -22.56 8.57 -13.25
CA VAL A 1084 -23.89 8.09 -13.65
C VAL A 1084 -24.96 9.17 -13.48
N LEU A 1085 -24.91 9.93 -12.38
CA LEU A 1085 -25.86 11.02 -12.14
C LEU A 1085 -25.69 12.21 -13.11
N SER A 1086 -24.47 12.46 -13.58
CA SER A 1086 -24.17 13.60 -14.46
C SER A 1086 -24.60 13.40 -15.92
N HIS A 1087 -24.75 12.15 -16.39
CA HIS A 1087 -25.05 11.84 -17.80
C HIS A 1087 -26.56 11.84 -18.13
N GLU A 1088 -27.41 12.15 -17.16
CA GLU A 1088 -28.86 12.27 -17.33
C GLU A 1088 -29.37 13.72 -17.34
N GLN A 1089 -28.50 14.72 -17.10
CA GLN A 1089 -28.78 16.15 -17.27
C GLN A 1089 -28.31 16.63 -18.64
#